data_AF-A0A8U0UES8-F1
#
_entry.id   AF-A0A8U0UES8-F1
#
_cell.length_a   1.000
_cell.length_b   1.000
_cell.length_c   1.000
_cell.angle_alpha   90.00
_cell.angle_beta   90.00
_cell.angle_gamma   90.00
#
_symmetry.space_group_name_H-M   'P 1'
#
loop_
_entity.id
_entity.type
_entity.pdbx_description
1 polymer ?
#
loop_
_entity_poly.entity_id
_entity_poly.type
_entity_poly.pdbx_seq_one_letter_code
_entity_poly.pdbx_strand_id
1 'polypeptide(L)'
;MASHSDTLVVFFGATAGANGGKLGSDEREIILLVWQIVDLHEKKVGKLQRRLVKPDSLELTDQSKEETGLSVDELYKAEPLDKVLQQFQQSVSAELKALGRSSYTLCVDGPLIIRQALHPEASKKNLVLPECFYSFVDVRKEFHKCCPNAGQVQDLTLPSILEYVCIPELPLSEQVMGLKEVRCMVQLSLHILAEPYNHKFSCFEAVKYKLESGACSKTEPVDSETVIRARGLPWQSSDQDISRFFKGLNIAKGGVALCLNAQGRRNGEALVQFINQEHRDLALERHKHHMGSRYIEVYKATGEEFLKIAGGTSNEVAQFLSKENQVIIRMRGLPFTASPQDVLTFLGADSPVTDASDGLLFVKYPDGRPTGDAFVLFSCEEYALNALKKHKQILGKRYIELFRSTAAEVQQVLNRYMSTPLISTLPSSMVPMPVLATPPYLATGSTRDCVRLRGLPYTAAIEDILEFMGEHTIDIKPHGVHMVLNQQGRPSGDAFIQMRSADRAFMVAQKCHKKMMKDRYVEVFQCSTEEMSFVLMGGTLNRSGLSPPPCKLPCLAPPAYAAFPSPAMLSEAALYQPPLLATPRTPQPPHSPHPTPTLAYYPPQHHPAQLYMNMNMNYTAYYPSPPVSPSTMSYFASPPGSVALAAQQPHAQGHVASPMMPQHGALVRMQGLPYNAGVKDILSFFQGYQLQPDAVLLLYNFSGQRSGEALITFPSEESARRAVAERANHPLSGLPIRLLVCCD
;
A
#
# COMPACT_ATOMS: atom_id res chain seq x y z
N MET A 1 -33.45 -16.85 12.09
CA MET A 1 -34.00 -17.39 10.83
C MET A 1 -34.92 -16.34 10.26
N ALA A 2 -34.76 -15.96 8.98
CA ALA A 2 -35.73 -15.07 8.34
C ALA A 2 -36.97 -15.89 7.94
N SER A 3 -38.17 -15.36 8.17
CA SER A 3 -39.36 -15.87 7.49
C SER A 3 -39.23 -15.57 6.01
N HIS A 4 -39.63 -16.49 5.14
CA HIS A 4 -39.90 -16.12 3.76
C HIS A 4 -40.95 -15.01 3.76
N SER A 5 -40.75 -13.97 2.94
CA SER A 5 -41.71 -12.90 2.73
C SER A 5 -42.51 -13.19 1.46
N ASP A 6 -43.84 -13.18 1.52
CA ASP A 6 -44.74 -13.40 0.37
C ASP A 6 -44.70 -12.25 -0.66
N THR A 7 -43.70 -11.38 -0.62
CA THR A 7 -43.63 -10.17 -1.43
C THR A 7 -42.17 -9.79 -1.71
N LEU A 8 -41.90 -9.47 -2.97
CA LEU A 8 -40.64 -8.86 -3.39
C LEU A 8 -40.82 -7.38 -3.67
N VAL A 9 -39.77 -6.61 -3.43
CA VAL A 9 -39.59 -5.27 -4.01
C VAL A 9 -38.45 -5.39 -5.01
N VAL A 10 -38.80 -5.48 -6.29
CA VAL A 10 -37.83 -5.42 -7.39
C VAL A 10 -37.26 -4.01 -7.44
N PHE A 11 -35.93 -3.89 -7.47
CA PHE A 11 -35.22 -2.63 -7.26
C PHE A 11 -34.05 -2.48 -8.24
N PHE A 12 -33.92 -1.28 -8.81
CA PHE A 12 -32.88 -0.88 -9.75
C PHE A 12 -32.37 0.51 -9.40
N GLY A 13 -31.13 0.81 -9.76
CA GLY A 13 -30.61 2.17 -9.77
C GLY A 13 -29.45 2.34 -10.74
N ALA A 14 -29.17 3.59 -11.10
CA ALA A 14 -28.08 3.98 -12.00
C ALA A 14 -27.32 5.20 -11.44
N THR A 15 -26.08 5.38 -11.88
CA THR A 15 -25.15 6.42 -11.40
C THR A 15 -24.83 7.47 -12.46
N ALA A 16 -24.28 8.60 -12.01
CA ALA A 16 -23.68 9.65 -12.85
C ALA A 16 -22.44 9.20 -13.65
N GLY A 17 -22.01 7.95 -13.46
CA GLY A 17 -20.79 7.37 -14.01
C GLY A 17 -21.04 6.06 -14.74
N ALA A 18 -20.21 5.07 -14.44
CA ALA A 18 -20.36 3.72 -14.96
C ALA A 18 -21.65 3.04 -14.46
N ASN A 19 -22.32 2.30 -15.35
CA ASN A 19 -23.49 1.47 -15.07
C ASN A 19 -23.27 0.01 -15.50
N GLY A 20 -24.32 -0.80 -15.49
CA GLY A 20 -24.27 -2.22 -15.85
C GLY A 20 -23.22 -2.98 -15.04
N GLY A 21 -22.43 -3.83 -15.71
CA GLY A 21 -21.37 -4.62 -15.09
C GLY A 21 -20.22 -3.83 -14.44
N LYS A 22 -20.19 -2.50 -14.57
CA LYS A 22 -19.19 -1.60 -13.94
C LYS A 22 -19.79 -0.63 -12.92
N LEU A 23 -21.05 -0.82 -12.53
CA LEU A 23 -21.78 0.12 -11.67
C LEU A 23 -21.05 0.40 -10.35
N GLY A 24 -20.73 1.68 -10.11
CA GLY A 24 -20.03 2.16 -8.91
C GLY A 24 -18.50 2.03 -8.93
N SER A 25 -17.88 1.63 -10.04
CA SER A 25 -16.41 1.48 -10.15
C SER A 25 -15.64 2.81 -10.25
N ASP A 26 -16.31 3.96 -10.35
CA ASP A 26 -15.72 5.28 -10.61
C ASP A 26 -16.07 6.37 -9.57
N GLU A 27 -16.52 5.96 -8.38
CA GLU A 27 -16.93 6.84 -7.25
C GLU A 27 -18.09 7.81 -7.54
N ARG A 28 -18.78 7.67 -8.69
CA ARG A 28 -19.91 8.51 -9.10
C ARG A 28 -21.19 8.12 -8.36
N GLU A 29 -22.04 9.11 -8.16
CA GLU A 29 -23.21 9.05 -7.26
C GLU A 29 -24.46 8.50 -7.96
N ILE A 30 -25.39 7.94 -7.19
CA ILE A 30 -26.70 7.48 -7.67
C ILE A 30 -27.52 8.69 -8.15
N ILE A 31 -28.10 8.58 -9.35
CA ILE A 31 -28.95 9.62 -9.97
C ILE A 31 -30.37 9.14 -10.29
N LEU A 32 -30.61 7.83 -10.23
CA LEU A 32 -31.86 7.20 -10.59
C LEU A 32 -32.11 6.00 -9.67
N LEU A 33 -33.30 5.93 -9.08
CA LEU A 33 -33.82 4.74 -8.39
C LEU A 33 -35.20 4.37 -8.96
N VAL A 34 -35.40 3.08 -9.23
CA VAL A 34 -36.66 2.55 -9.75
C VAL A 34 -37.03 1.29 -8.98
N TRP A 35 -38.30 1.14 -8.61
CA TRP A 35 -38.78 -0.05 -7.90
C TRP A 35 -40.23 -0.40 -8.21
N GLN A 36 -40.58 -1.67 -8.00
CA GLN A 36 -41.94 -2.18 -8.15
C GLN A 36 -42.16 -3.38 -7.21
N ILE A 37 -43.36 -3.47 -6.63
CA ILE A 37 -43.73 -4.57 -5.73
C ILE A 37 -44.27 -5.76 -6.54
N VAL A 38 -43.95 -6.99 -6.12
CA VAL A 38 -44.55 -8.23 -6.63
C VAL A 38 -45.05 -9.07 -5.45
N ASP A 39 -46.36 -9.27 -5.34
CA ASP A 39 -46.94 -10.24 -4.41
C ASP A 39 -46.76 -11.65 -4.99
N LEU A 40 -46.03 -12.51 -4.26
CA LEU A 40 -45.64 -13.84 -4.71
C LEU A 40 -46.79 -14.86 -4.68
N HIS A 41 -47.81 -14.60 -3.85
CA HIS A 41 -48.95 -15.48 -3.61
C HIS A 41 -50.10 -15.15 -4.57
N GLU A 42 -50.45 -13.87 -4.68
CA GLU A 42 -51.47 -13.35 -5.59
C GLU A 42 -50.96 -13.27 -7.04
N LYS A 43 -49.64 -13.35 -7.26
CA LYS A 43 -48.95 -13.08 -8.54
C LYS A 43 -49.30 -11.71 -9.14
N LYS A 44 -49.57 -10.74 -8.27
CA LYS A 44 -49.93 -9.36 -8.62
C LYS A 44 -48.73 -8.44 -8.54
N VAL A 45 -48.71 -7.44 -9.43
CA VAL A 45 -47.65 -6.43 -9.51
C VAL A 45 -48.20 -5.08 -9.05
N GLY A 46 -47.47 -4.40 -8.17
CA GLY A 46 -47.78 -3.06 -7.68
C GLY A 46 -47.41 -1.94 -8.66
N LYS A 47 -47.51 -0.70 -8.19
CA LYS A 47 -47.20 0.51 -8.96
C LYS A 47 -45.69 0.66 -9.18
N LEU A 48 -45.29 0.72 -10.45
CA LEU A 48 -43.92 1.08 -10.84
C LEU A 48 -43.60 2.52 -10.41
N GLN A 49 -42.53 2.70 -9.63
CA GLN A 49 -42.06 3.98 -9.12
C GLN A 49 -40.69 4.29 -9.71
N ARG A 50 -40.54 5.47 -10.31
CA ARG A 50 -39.26 6.06 -10.74
C ARG A 50 -39.00 7.32 -9.92
N ARG A 51 -37.78 7.51 -9.43
CA ARG A 51 -37.31 8.76 -8.81
C ARG A 51 -35.92 9.09 -9.31
N LEU A 52 -35.71 10.38 -9.58
CA LEU A 52 -34.38 10.92 -9.76
C LEU A 52 -33.78 11.24 -8.39
N VAL A 53 -32.47 11.06 -8.27
CA VAL A 53 -31.68 11.42 -7.09
C VAL A 53 -30.77 12.57 -7.49
N LYS A 54 -30.67 13.58 -6.64
CA LYS A 54 -29.73 14.69 -6.83
C LYS A 54 -28.33 14.31 -6.32
N PRO A 55 -27.30 14.27 -7.19
CA PRO A 55 -25.93 14.10 -6.76
C PRO A 55 -25.37 15.41 -6.19
N ASP A 56 -24.33 15.30 -5.36
CA ASP A 56 -23.57 16.43 -4.84
C ASP A 56 -22.70 17.04 -5.96
N SER A 57 -22.18 16.21 -6.87
CA SER A 57 -21.54 16.62 -8.12
C SER A 57 -22.44 16.38 -9.34
N LEU A 58 -22.80 17.46 -10.05
CA LEU A 58 -23.63 17.43 -11.26
C LEU A 58 -22.87 17.01 -12.53
N GLU A 59 -21.63 16.54 -12.39
CA GLU A 59 -20.83 15.97 -13.46
C GLU A 59 -21.31 14.55 -13.84
N LEU A 60 -22.17 14.48 -14.85
CA LEU A 60 -22.47 13.25 -15.58
C LEU A 60 -21.36 12.91 -16.58
N THR A 61 -20.93 11.65 -16.66
CA THR A 61 -20.14 11.15 -17.79
C THR A 61 -20.99 11.15 -19.07
N ASP A 62 -20.37 11.26 -20.24
CA ASP A 62 -21.12 11.26 -21.51
C ASP A 62 -21.82 9.92 -21.77
N GLN A 63 -21.19 8.81 -21.36
CA GLN A 63 -21.82 7.48 -21.31
C GLN A 63 -23.08 7.48 -20.42
N SER A 64 -23.03 8.02 -19.19
CA SER A 64 -24.20 8.10 -18.31
C SER A 64 -25.34 8.93 -18.92
N LYS A 65 -25.04 10.02 -19.64
CA LYS A 65 -26.05 10.83 -20.36
C LYS A 65 -26.74 10.04 -21.47
N GLU A 66 -25.96 9.32 -22.28
CA GLU A 66 -26.47 8.50 -23.39
C GLU A 66 -27.29 7.31 -22.88
N GLU A 67 -26.79 6.60 -21.86
CA GLU A 67 -27.46 5.45 -21.24
C GLU A 67 -28.77 5.82 -20.52
N THR A 68 -28.76 6.89 -19.71
CA THR A 68 -29.92 7.23 -18.85
C THR A 68 -30.93 8.15 -19.53
N GLY A 69 -30.51 8.89 -20.57
CA GLY A 69 -31.30 9.94 -21.21
C GLY A 69 -31.58 11.17 -20.32
N LEU A 70 -30.86 11.32 -19.18
CA LEU A 70 -31.14 12.35 -18.18
C LEU A 70 -30.38 13.66 -18.43
N SER A 71 -31.07 14.79 -18.32
CA SER A 71 -30.45 16.11 -18.35
C SER A 71 -30.01 16.57 -16.95
N VAL A 72 -28.95 17.39 -16.90
CA VAL A 72 -28.46 18.01 -15.65
C VAL A 72 -29.55 18.89 -15.00
N ASP A 73 -30.41 19.51 -15.81
CA ASP A 73 -31.53 20.34 -15.38
C ASP A 73 -32.66 19.56 -14.69
N GLU A 74 -32.80 18.26 -14.95
CA GLU A 74 -33.73 17.39 -14.22
C GLU A 74 -33.13 16.94 -12.89
N LEU A 75 -31.85 16.57 -12.88
CA LEU A 75 -31.13 16.19 -11.66
C LEU A 75 -30.96 17.36 -10.68
N TYR A 76 -30.80 18.59 -11.18
CA TYR A 76 -30.78 19.78 -10.32
C TYR A 76 -32.09 19.98 -9.56
N LYS A 77 -33.22 19.59 -10.16
CA LYS A 77 -34.58 19.67 -9.57
C LYS A 77 -34.96 18.44 -8.74
N ALA A 78 -34.15 17.39 -8.77
CA ALA A 78 -34.37 16.16 -8.01
C ALA A 78 -34.13 16.37 -6.50
N GLU A 79 -34.60 15.41 -5.71
CA GLU A 79 -34.38 15.37 -4.26
C GLU A 79 -33.10 14.61 -3.91
N PRO A 80 -32.43 14.94 -2.77
CA PRO A 80 -31.25 14.22 -2.31
C PRO A 80 -31.60 12.78 -1.89
N LEU A 81 -30.57 11.91 -1.88
CA LEU A 81 -30.73 10.47 -1.65
C LEU A 81 -31.50 10.11 -0.36
N ASP A 82 -31.32 10.87 0.74
CA ASP A 82 -32.04 10.60 1.99
C ASP A 82 -33.57 10.76 1.84
N LYS A 83 -34.02 11.76 1.08
CA LYS A 83 -35.44 12.00 0.79
C LYS A 83 -36.00 10.94 -0.14
N VAL A 84 -35.25 10.54 -1.17
CA VAL A 84 -35.68 9.48 -2.09
C VAL A 84 -35.78 8.13 -1.37
N LEU A 85 -34.87 7.82 -0.44
CA LEU A 85 -34.95 6.63 0.41
C LEU A 85 -36.12 6.69 1.41
N GLN A 86 -36.41 7.86 1.98
CA GLN A 86 -37.62 8.07 2.79
C GLN A 86 -38.91 7.85 1.97
N GLN A 87 -38.98 8.36 0.74
CA GLN A 87 -40.11 8.11 -0.18
C GLN A 87 -40.23 6.64 -0.60
N PHE A 88 -39.12 5.94 -0.82
CA PHE A 88 -39.08 4.50 -1.07
C PHE A 88 -39.75 3.74 0.09
N GLN A 89 -39.31 3.97 1.33
CA GLN A 89 -39.89 3.33 2.51
C GLN A 89 -41.38 3.65 2.67
N GLN A 90 -41.79 4.90 2.46
CA GLN A 90 -43.19 5.33 2.56
C GLN A 90 -44.07 4.67 1.49
N SER A 91 -43.63 4.67 0.22
CA SER A 91 -44.35 4.04 -0.89
C SER A 91 -44.50 2.53 -0.66
N VAL A 92 -43.42 1.85 -0.30
CA VAL A 92 -43.43 0.41 -0.05
C VAL A 92 -44.31 0.07 1.16
N SER A 93 -44.21 0.83 2.25
CA SER A 93 -45.04 0.61 3.45
C SER A 93 -46.53 0.89 3.22
N ALA A 94 -46.89 1.82 2.34
CA ALA A 94 -48.29 2.11 2.00
C ALA A 94 -48.89 1.00 1.12
N GLU A 95 -48.14 0.51 0.13
CA GLU A 95 -48.60 -0.49 -0.82
C GLU A 95 -48.65 -1.89 -0.21
N LEU A 96 -47.69 -2.27 0.65
CA LEU A 96 -47.75 -3.51 1.43
C LEU A 96 -48.99 -3.56 2.33
N LYS A 97 -49.35 -2.43 2.98
CA LYS A 97 -50.59 -2.34 3.77
C LYS A 97 -51.85 -2.51 2.91
N ALA A 98 -51.85 -2.00 1.68
CA ALA A 98 -52.96 -2.20 0.73
C ALA A 98 -53.07 -3.66 0.25
N LEU A 99 -51.95 -4.40 0.20
CA LEU A 99 -51.88 -5.84 -0.09
C LEU A 99 -52.12 -6.73 1.15
N GLY A 100 -52.29 -6.17 2.35
CA GLY A 100 -52.39 -6.92 3.60
C GLY A 100 -51.10 -7.60 4.06
N ARG A 101 -49.94 -7.19 3.51
CA ARG A 101 -48.62 -7.77 3.78
C ARG A 101 -47.84 -6.97 4.82
N SER A 102 -46.98 -7.64 5.59
CA SER A 102 -46.20 -7.04 6.69
C SER A 102 -44.68 -7.12 6.51
N SER A 103 -44.18 -7.81 5.49
CA SER A 103 -42.75 -7.97 5.19
C SER A 103 -42.50 -8.06 3.69
N TYR A 104 -41.27 -7.81 3.28
CA TYR A 104 -40.81 -7.91 1.90
C TYR A 104 -39.32 -8.24 1.84
N THR A 105 -38.88 -8.79 0.71
CA THR A 105 -37.45 -8.97 0.40
C THR A 105 -37.08 -8.09 -0.81
N LEU A 106 -35.92 -7.45 -0.77
CA LEU A 106 -35.40 -6.68 -1.90
C LEU A 106 -34.84 -7.62 -2.98
N CYS A 107 -35.24 -7.44 -4.24
CA CYS A 107 -34.79 -8.24 -5.38
C CYS A 107 -34.07 -7.32 -6.38
N VAL A 108 -32.89 -7.72 -6.86
CA VAL A 108 -32.00 -6.89 -7.70
C VAL A 108 -31.37 -7.71 -8.84
N ASP A 109 -31.01 -7.03 -9.94
CA ASP A 109 -30.18 -7.61 -11.00
C ASP A 109 -28.70 -7.44 -10.63
N GLY A 110 -28.12 -8.47 -10.03
CA GLY A 110 -26.76 -8.41 -9.51
C GLY A 110 -26.58 -7.61 -8.22
N PRO A 111 -25.48 -7.85 -7.47
CA PRO A 111 -25.26 -7.21 -6.18
C PRO A 111 -24.75 -5.76 -6.29
N LEU A 112 -24.40 -5.26 -7.48
CA LEU A 112 -23.63 -4.02 -7.67
C LEU A 112 -24.32 -2.77 -7.10
N ILE A 113 -25.62 -2.58 -7.38
CA ILE A 113 -26.37 -1.41 -6.90
C ILE A 113 -26.37 -1.32 -5.37
N ILE A 114 -26.40 -2.46 -4.67
CA ILE A 114 -26.34 -2.51 -3.21
C ILE A 114 -24.88 -2.36 -2.74
N ARG A 115 -23.98 -3.21 -3.24
CA ARG A 115 -22.63 -3.38 -2.70
C ARG A 115 -21.65 -2.28 -3.11
N GLN A 116 -21.72 -1.77 -4.34
CA GLN A 116 -20.76 -0.81 -4.91
C GLN A 116 -21.27 0.64 -4.94
N ALA A 117 -22.57 0.88 -5.10
CA ALA A 117 -23.13 2.24 -5.10
C ALA A 117 -23.79 2.62 -3.76
N LEU A 118 -24.89 1.96 -3.38
CA LEU A 118 -25.75 2.43 -2.29
C LEU A 118 -25.06 2.42 -0.92
N HIS A 119 -24.37 1.34 -0.55
CA HIS A 119 -23.66 1.26 0.73
C HIS A 119 -22.45 2.21 0.82
N PRO A 120 -21.59 2.33 -0.22
CA PRO A 120 -20.54 3.35 -0.25
C PRO A 120 -21.05 4.79 -0.21
N GLU A 121 -22.05 5.15 -1.04
CA GLU A 121 -22.57 6.53 -1.06
C GLU A 121 -23.24 6.90 0.27
N ALA A 122 -24.07 6.01 0.83
CA ALA A 122 -24.65 6.23 2.15
C ALA A 122 -23.57 6.39 3.23
N SER A 123 -22.47 5.62 3.18
CA SER A 123 -21.35 5.79 4.11
C SER A 123 -20.58 7.09 3.89
N LYS A 124 -20.47 7.58 2.65
CA LYS A 124 -19.82 8.85 2.27
C LYS A 124 -20.65 10.06 2.73
N LYS A 125 -21.98 9.97 2.59
CA LYS A 125 -22.96 11.00 3.01
C LYS A 125 -23.43 10.85 4.47
N ASN A 126 -22.88 9.90 5.23
CA ASN A 126 -23.24 9.58 6.62
C ASN A 126 -24.73 9.26 6.84
N LEU A 127 -25.38 8.66 5.83
CA LEU A 127 -26.78 8.26 5.87
C LEU A 127 -26.95 6.88 6.52
N VAL A 128 -28.01 6.73 7.33
CA VAL A 128 -28.43 5.43 7.88
C VAL A 128 -29.34 4.75 6.86
N LEU A 129 -28.89 3.62 6.29
CA LEU A 129 -29.71 2.83 5.38
C LEU A 129 -30.78 2.02 6.15
N PRO A 130 -32.01 1.90 5.60
CA PRO A 130 -33.02 0.95 6.08
C PRO A 130 -32.54 -0.51 6.08
N GLU A 131 -33.03 -1.32 7.02
CA GLU A 131 -32.62 -2.73 7.19
C GLU A 131 -32.82 -3.59 5.93
N CYS A 132 -33.81 -3.26 5.09
CA CYS A 132 -34.08 -3.95 3.82
C CYS A 132 -32.94 -3.83 2.77
N PHE A 133 -31.95 -2.97 2.98
CA PHE A 133 -30.75 -2.89 2.13
C PHE A 133 -29.57 -3.70 2.70
N TYR A 134 -29.75 -4.38 3.84
CA TYR A 134 -28.76 -5.28 4.43
C TYR A 134 -29.05 -6.76 4.19
N SER A 135 -30.22 -7.12 3.65
CA SER A 135 -30.45 -8.41 3.02
C SER A 135 -31.33 -8.27 1.78
N PHE A 136 -30.91 -8.93 0.71
CA PHE A 136 -31.50 -8.85 -0.63
C PHE A 136 -31.30 -10.18 -1.37
N VAL A 137 -31.85 -10.28 -2.57
CA VAL A 137 -31.71 -11.45 -3.44
C VAL A 137 -31.27 -11.01 -4.84
N ASP A 138 -30.21 -11.61 -5.38
CA ASP A 138 -29.82 -11.47 -6.79
C ASP A 138 -30.70 -12.38 -7.66
N VAL A 139 -31.50 -11.79 -8.55
CA VAL A 139 -32.43 -12.53 -9.42
C VAL A 139 -31.69 -13.54 -10.31
N ARG A 140 -30.42 -13.28 -10.65
CA ARG A 140 -29.59 -14.16 -11.48
C ARG A 140 -29.13 -15.40 -10.70
N LYS A 141 -28.85 -15.26 -9.40
CA LYS A 141 -28.53 -16.38 -8.49
C LYS A 141 -29.76 -17.28 -8.25
N GLU A 142 -30.96 -16.70 -8.22
CA GLU A 142 -32.21 -17.46 -8.13
C GLU A 142 -32.54 -18.17 -9.45
N PHE A 143 -32.45 -17.48 -10.58
CA PHE A 143 -32.64 -18.09 -11.90
C PHE A 143 -31.66 -19.26 -12.12
N HIS A 144 -30.39 -19.13 -11.73
CA HIS A 144 -29.42 -20.22 -11.85
C HIS A 144 -29.77 -21.45 -10.99
N LYS A 145 -30.58 -21.33 -9.92
CA LYS A 145 -31.07 -22.51 -9.19
C LYS A 145 -32.10 -23.32 -9.97
N CYS A 146 -33.01 -22.66 -10.70
CA CYS A 146 -33.99 -23.34 -11.53
C CYS A 146 -33.44 -23.70 -12.93
N CYS A 147 -32.41 -23.01 -13.38
CA CYS A 147 -31.73 -23.21 -14.67
C CYS A 147 -30.19 -23.31 -14.53
N PRO A 148 -29.65 -24.32 -13.82
CA PRO A 148 -28.20 -24.45 -13.59
C PRO A 148 -27.40 -24.66 -14.89
N ASN A 149 -28.05 -25.17 -15.94
CA ASN A 149 -27.45 -25.40 -17.25
C ASN A 149 -27.30 -24.13 -18.11
N ALA A 150 -27.71 -22.94 -17.61
CA ALA A 150 -27.67 -21.68 -18.37
C ALA A 150 -26.27 -21.02 -18.44
N GLY A 151 -25.27 -21.53 -17.71
CA GLY A 151 -23.92 -20.95 -17.61
C GLY A 151 -23.56 -20.54 -16.18
N GLN A 152 -22.37 -19.95 -15.97
CA GLN A 152 -21.98 -19.45 -14.65
C GLN A 152 -22.71 -18.14 -14.34
N VAL A 153 -23.11 -17.96 -13.07
CA VAL A 153 -23.83 -16.75 -12.61
C VAL A 153 -23.13 -15.43 -12.95
N GLN A 154 -21.79 -15.43 -13.01
CA GLN A 154 -21.00 -14.23 -13.33
C GLN A 154 -21.19 -13.78 -14.78
N ASP A 155 -21.37 -14.72 -15.71
CA ASP A 155 -21.57 -14.49 -17.14
C ASP A 155 -23.04 -14.18 -17.50
N LEU A 156 -23.98 -14.46 -16.58
CA LEU A 156 -25.40 -14.21 -16.80
C LEU A 156 -25.72 -12.71 -16.73
N THR A 157 -26.43 -12.24 -17.75
CA THR A 157 -26.99 -10.89 -17.85
C THR A 157 -28.51 -10.98 -17.92
N LEU A 158 -29.24 -9.95 -17.47
CA LEU A 158 -30.70 -9.97 -17.57
C LEU A 158 -31.21 -10.22 -19.01
N PRO A 159 -30.66 -9.61 -20.09
CA PRO A 159 -31.03 -9.96 -21.46
C PRO A 159 -30.81 -11.44 -21.83
N SER A 160 -29.64 -12.02 -21.53
CA SER A 160 -29.36 -13.42 -21.88
C SER A 160 -30.18 -14.42 -21.06
N ILE A 161 -30.60 -14.06 -19.85
CA ILE A 161 -31.58 -14.84 -19.09
C ILE A 161 -32.96 -14.81 -19.76
N LEU A 162 -33.46 -13.63 -20.17
CA LEU A 162 -34.78 -13.50 -20.82
C LEU A 162 -34.84 -14.27 -22.15
N GLU A 163 -33.77 -14.23 -22.93
CA GLU A 163 -33.62 -15.03 -24.16
C GLU A 163 -33.70 -16.53 -23.85
N TYR A 164 -32.99 -17.02 -22.83
CA TYR A 164 -33.01 -18.43 -22.41
C TYR A 164 -34.41 -18.92 -21.99
N VAL A 165 -35.23 -18.06 -21.35
CA VAL A 165 -36.62 -18.39 -20.97
C VAL A 165 -37.67 -17.94 -22.01
N CYS A 166 -37.25 -17.52 -23.19
CA CYS A 166 -38.12 -17.05 -24.28
C CYS A 166 -39.10 -15.93 -23.89
N ILE A 167 -38.73 -15.05 -22.95
CA ILE A 167 -39.52 -13.84 -22.63
C ILE A 167 -39.23 -12.79 -23.72
N PRO A 168 -40.25 -12.28 -24.44
CA PRO A 168 -40.03 -11.31 -25.51
C PRO A 168 -39.57 -9.95 -24.99
N GLU A 169 -38.76 -9.24 -25.77
CA GLU A 169 -38.33 -7.88 -25.45
C GLU A 169 -39.52 -6.91 -25.33
N LEU A 170 -39.36 -5.92 -24.45
CA LEU A 170 -40.32 -4.82 -24.28
C LEU A 170 -40.30 -3.88 -25.51
N PRO A 171 -41.45 -3.35 -25.95
CA PRO A 171 -41.52 -2.42 -27.08
C PRO A 171 -40.62 -1.19 -26.89
N LEU A 172 -40.05 -0.65 -27.98
CA LEU A 172 -39.12 0.49 -27.96
C LEU A 172 -39.63 1.69 -27.14
N SER A 173 -40.94 1.96 -27.16
CA SER A 173 -41.59 3.02 -26.38
C SER A 173 -41.53 2.84 -24.85
N GLU A 174 -41.13 1.65 -24.38
CA GLU A 174 -41.01 1.30 -22.97
C GLU A 174 -39.56 1.08 -22.51
N GLN A 175 -38.58 1.16 -23.43
CA GLN A 175 -37.16 0.90 -23.16
C GLN A 175 -36.43 2.08 -22.48
N VAL A 176 -37.12 2.81 -21.60
CA VAL A 176 -36.51 3.86 -20.76
C VAL A 176 -35.70 3.20 -19.64
N MET A 177 -34.45 3.63 -19.44
CA MET A 177 -33.58 3.07 -18.40
C MET A 177 -34.23 3.12 -17.00
N GLY A 178 -34.06 2.01 -16.29
CA GLY A 178 -34.67 1.65 -15.02
C GLY A 178 -36.10 1.14 -15.15
N LEU A 179 -36.88 1.60 -16.15
CA LEU A 179 -38.21 1.04 -16.40
C LEU A 179 -38.11 -0.30 -17.15
N LYS A 180 -37.20 -0.42 -18.13
CA LYS A 180 -36.93 -1.67 -18.87
C LYS A 180 -36.51 -2.78 -17.89
N GLU A 181 -35.48 -2.51 -17.09
CA GLU A 181 -34.83 -3.46 -16.19
C GLU A 181 -35.76 -3.94 -15.07
N VAL A 182 -36.51 -3.04 -14.43
CA VAL A 182 -37.50 -3.44 -13.40
C VAL A 182 -38.63 -4.27 -14.00
N ARG A 183 -39.16 -3.91 -15.18
CA ARG A 183 -40.20 -4.70 -15.85
C ARG A 183 -39.68 -6.09 -16.26
N CYS A 184 -38.48 -6.16 -16.83
CA CYS A 184 -37.80 -7.41 -17.16
C CYS A 184 -37.59 -8.30 -15.93
N MET A 185 -37.10 -7.76 -14.81
CA MET A 185 -36.96 -8.49 -13.55
C MET A 185 -38.31 -8.96 -12.98
N VAL A 186 -39.36 -8.16 -13.08
CA VAL A 186 -40.74 -8.54 -12.67
C VAL A 186 -41.27 -9.67 -13.55
N GLN A 187 -41.12 -9.58 -14.87
CA GLN A 187 -41.53 -10.63 -15.82
C GLN A 187 -40.78 -11.95 -15.55
N LEU A 188 -39.46 -11.89 -15.40
CA LEU A 188 -38.62 -13.04 -15.03
C LEU A 188 -39.06 -13.65 -13.69
N SER A 189 -39.29 -12.82 -12.67
CA SER A 189 -39.74 -13.27 -11.35
C SER A 189 -41.09 -14.00 -11.43
N LEU A 190 -42.07 -13.45 -12.15
CA LEU A 190 -43.38 -14.08 -12.36
C LEU A 190 -43.28 -15.37 -13.18
N HIS A 191 -42.37 -15.43 -14.15
CA HIS A 191 -42.14 -16.61 -14.99
C HIS A 191 -41.53 -17.78 -14.18
N ILE A 192 -40.48 -17.54 -13.37
CA ILE A 192 -39.90 -18.61 -12.54
C ILE A 192 -40.81 -19.03 -11.37
N LEU A 193 -41.79 -18.19 -10.99
CA LEU A 193 -42.87 -18.54 -10.05
C LEU A 193 -43.99 -19.40 -10.69
N ALA A 194 -43.98 -19.62 -11.99
CA ALA A 194 -44.97 -20.42 -12.70
C ALA A 194 -44.46 -21.85 -13.01
N GLU A 195 -45.36 -22.71 -13.46
CA GLU A 195 -44.98 -23.96 -14.12
C GLU A 195 -44.13 -23.65 -15.37
N PRO A 196 -43.04 -24.39 -15.64
CA PRO A 196 -42.61 -25.63 -14.98
C PRO A 196 -41.66 -25.43 -13.77
N TYR A 197 -41.31 -24.19 -13.42
CA TYR A 197 -40.21 -23.90 -12.49
C TYR A 197 -40.61 -23.91 -11.02
N ASN A 198 -41.79 -23.38 -10.67
CA ASN A 198 -42.34 -23.31 -9.30
C ASN A 198 -41.33 -22.79 -8.24
N HIS A 199 -40.48 -21.83 -8.61
CA HIS A 199 -39.31 -21.43 -7.83
C HIS A 199 -39.67 -20.81 -6.48
N LYS A 200 -38.78 -20.94 -5.50
CA LYS A 200 -38.91 -20.33 -4.17
C LYS A 200 -37.68 -19.52 -3.80
N PHE A 201 -37.87 -18.22 -3.72
CA PHE A 201 -36.86 -17.24 -3.32
C PHE A 201 -36.28 -17.59 -1.93
N SER A 202 -34.96 -17.76 -1.91
CA SER A 202 -34.18 -18.39 -0.84
C SER A 202 -32.66 -18.09 -0.92
N CYS A 203 -32.16 -17.41 -1.96
CA CYS A 203 -30.76 -17.02 -2.11
C CYS A 203 -30.51 -15.64 -1.46
N PHE A 204 -30.73 -15.56 -0.16
CA PHE A 204 -30.56 -14.32 0.59
C PHE A 204 -29.07 -13.94 0.69
N GLU A 205 -28.68 -12.88 -0.01
CA GLU A 205 -27.46 -12.17 0.27
C GLU A 205 -27.61 -11.28 1.52
N ALA A 206 -26.48 -11.01 2.16
CA ALA A 206 -26.41 -10.13 3.33
C ALA A 206 -25.24 -9.14 3.24
N VAL A 207 -25.41 -7.98 3.87
CA VAL A 207 -24.35 -6.99 4.11
C VAL A 207 -24.11 -6.87 5.62
N LYS A 208 -22.86 -6.99 6.08
CA LYS A 208 -22.52 -6.83 7.50
C LYS A 208 -22.62 -5.36 7.95
N TYR A 209 -23.34 -5.13 9.04
CA TYR A 209 -23.51 -3.79 9.63
C TYR A 209 -22.18 -3.19 10.14
N LYS A 210 -21.31 -4.00 10.72
CA LYS A 210 -20.04 -3.61 11.37
C LYS A 210 -18.92 -4.60 10.99
N LEU A 211 -17.67 -4.17 11.11
CA LEU A 211 -16.51 -5.06 11.10
C LEU A 211 -16.46 -5.84 12.42
N GLU A 212 -16.29 -7.16 12.34
CA GLU A 212 -16.08 -8.03 13.50
C GLU A 212 -14.58 -8.13 13.80
N SER A 213 -14.15 -7.53 14.90
CA SER A 213 -12.78 -7.72 15.41
C SER A 213 -12.58 -9.15 15.92
N GLY A 214 -11.38 -9.69 15.73
CA GLY A 214 -11.01 -11.05 16.18
C GLY A 214 -9.55 -11.37 15.86
N ALA A 215 -9.03 -12.42 16.49
CA ALA A 215 -7.73 -13.00 16.14
C ALA A 215 -7.86 -14.02 15.01
N CYS A 216 -6.81 -14.20 14.22
CA CYS A 216 -6.68 -15.25 13.21
C CYS A 216 -5.57 -16.23 13.63
N SER A 217 -5.80 -17.54 13.50
CA SER A 217 -4.78 -18.55 13.85
C SER A 217 -3.83 -18.80 12.68
N LYS A 218 -2.53 -19.07 12.93
CA LYS A 218 -1.65 -19.60 11.87
C LYS A 218 -2.09 -20.96 11.32
N THR A 219 -2.98 -21.67 12.01
CA THR A 219 -3.55 -22.96 11.56
C THR A 219 -4.87 -22.79 10.79
N GLU A 220 -5.34 -21.57 10.59
CA GLU A 220 -6.60 -21.27 9.92
C GLU A 220 -6.39 -21.22 8.39
N PRO A 221 -7.12 -22.00 7.59
CA PRO A 221 -6.95 -22.01 6.14
C PRO A 221 -7.54 -20.75 5.53
N VAL A 222 -6.69 -19.76 5.24
CA VAL A 222 -7.06 -18.55 4.50
C VAL A 222 -6.90 -18.79 3.01
N ASP A 223 -8.01 -18.83 2.27
CA ASP A 223 -8.01 -18.90 0.81
C ASP A 223 -7.43 -17.62 0.20
N SER A 224 -6.43 -17.76 -0.68
CA SER A 224 -5.80 -16.65 -1.38
C SER A 224 -6.75 -15.90 -2.30
N GLU A 225 -7.79 -16.53 -2.83
CA GLU A 225 -8.78 -15.81 -3.64
C GLU A 225 -9.72 -14.91 -2.82
N THR A 226 -9.60 -14.90 -1.48
CA THR A 226 -10.37 -14.00 -0.59
C THR A 226 -9.62 -12.75 -0.13
N VAL A 227 -8.31 -12.59 -0.44
CA VAL A 227 -7.46 -11.54 0.13
C VAL A 227 -7.10 -10.42 -0.87
N ILE A 228 -7.12 -9.17 -0.42
CA ILE A 228 -6.48 -8.02 -1.08
C ILE A 228 -5.37 -7.40 -0.23
N ARG A 229 -4.51 -6.62 -0.90
CA ARG A 229 -3.60 -5.65 -0.31
C ARG A 229 -4.03 -4.24 -0.70
N ALA A 230 -4.32 -3.42 0.30
CA ALA A 230 -4.57 -1.99 0.13
C ALA A 230 -3.29 -1.20 0.43
N ARG A 231 -2.91 -0.27 -0.44
CA ARG A 231 -1.80 0.67 -0.26
C ARG A 231 -2.25 2.12 -0.34
N GLY A 232 -1.41 3.03 0.14
CA GLY A 232 -1.66 4.47 0.07
C GLY A 232 -2.44 5.04 1.25
N LEU A 233 -2.88 4.19 2.19
CA LEU A 233 -3.69 4.53 3.35
C LEU A 233 -3.10 5.70 4.15
N PRO A 234 -3.91 6.69 4.58
CA PRO A 234 -3.51 7.66 5.59
C PRO A 234 -2.91 6.97 6.83
N TRP A 235 -1.79 7.46 7.35
CA TRP A 235 -1.09 6.79 8.46
C TRP A 235 -1.92 6.66 9.76
N GLN A 236 -2.94 7.52 9.92
CA GLN A 236 -3.87 7.47 11.05
C GLN A 236 -5.02 6.47 10.87
N SER A 237 -5.29 5.98 9.66
CA SER A 237 -6.43 5.10 9.36
C SER A 237 -6.46 3.85 10.24
N SER A 238 -7.66 3.52 10.70
CA SER A 238 -8.01 2.34 11.48
C SER A 238 -8.59 1.23 10.60
N ASP A 239 -8.81 0.08 11.23
CA ASP A 239 -9.63 -1.02 10.72
C ASP A 239 -11.05 -0.57 10.34
N GLN A 240 -11.64 0.35 11.12
CA GLN A 240 -12.96 0.91 10.85
C GLN A 240 -12.95 1.82 9.62
N ASP A 241 -11.86 2.54 9.34
CA ASP A 241 -11.73 3.36 8.13
C ASP A 241 -11.58 2.51 6.87
N ILE A 242 -10.84 1.39 6.98
CA ILE A 242 -10.78 0.36 5.92
C ILE A 242 -12.16 -0.28 5.71
N SER A 243 -12.91 -0.58 6.78
CA SER A 243 -14.27 -1.11 6.69
C SER A 243 -15.29 -0.11 6.12
N ARG A 244 -15.07 1.21 6.27
CA ARG A 244 -15.86 2.26 5.60
C ARG A 244 -15.52 2.32 4.11
N PHE A 245 -14.25 2.27 3.76
CA PHE A 245 -13.81 2.25 2.35
C PHE A 245 -14.32 1.02 1.59
N PHE A 246 -14.37 -0.15 2.22
CA PHE A 246 -14.98 -1.37 1.66
C PHE A 246 -16.44 -1.60 2.07
N LYS A 247 -17.20 -0.55 2.45
CA LYS A 247 -18.61 -0.69 2.84
C LYS A 247 -19.45 -1.32 1.71
N GLY A 248 -20.39 -2.19 2.07
CA GLY A 248 -21.14 -3.03 1.13
C GLY A 248 -20.53 -4.42 0.89
N LEU A 249 -19.23 -4.59 1.17
CA LEU A 249 -18.51 -5.86 1.06
C LEU A 249 -18.29 -6.45 2.46
N ASN A 250 -18.57 -7.75 2.63
CA ASN A 250 -18.38 -8.42 3.91
C ASN A 250 -16.93 -8.86 4.08
N ILE A 251 -16.22 -8.18 4.97
CA ILE A 251 -14.91 -8.57 5.50
C ILE A 251 -15.09 -9.74 6.49
N ALA A 252 -14.12 -10.66 6.56
CA ALA A 252 -14.08 -11.75 7.53
C ALA A 252 -13.87 -11.25 8.98
N LYS A 253 -14.20 -12.09 9.97
CA LYS A 253 -13.91 -11.79 11.39
C LYS A 253 -12.40 -11.73 11.59
N GLY A 254 -11.90 -10.63 12.16
CA GLY A 254 -10.45 -10.37 12.25
C GLY A 254 -9.78 -10.04 10.91
N GLY A 255 -10.53 -9.98 9.81
CA GLY A 255 -10.05 -9.88 8.42
C GLY A 255 -9.38 -8.57 8.01
N VAL A 256 -8.83 -7.77 8.94
CA VAL A 256 -8.08 -6.53 8.65
C VAL A 256 -6.75 -6.51 9.40
N ALA A 257 -5.67 -6.63 8.64
CA ALA A 257 -4.30 -6.64 9.14
C ALA A 257 -3.55 -5.38 8.69
N LEU A 258 -3.43 -4.39 9.58
CA LEU A 258 -2.63 -3.18 9.36
C LEU A 258 -1.14 -3.55 9.33
N CYS A 259 -0.42 -3.17 8.28
CA CYS A 259 0.99 -3.53 8.12
C CYS A 259 1.92 -2.59 8.91
N LEU A 260 2.83 -3.15 9.70
CA LEU A 260 3.86 -2.40 10.42
C LEU A 260 5.24 -2.49 9.76
N ASN A 261 5.95 -1.36 9.68
CA ASN A 261 7.35 -1.30 9.27
C ASN A 261 8.31 -1.87 10.33
N ALA A 262 9.62 -1.89 10.04
CA ALA A 262 10.64 -2.40 10.95
C ALA A 262 10.61 -1.72 12.34
N GLN A 263 10.36 -0.40 12.38
CA GLN A 263 10.26 0.42 13.60
C GLN A 263 8.89 0.31 14.32
N GLY A 264 8.03 -0.62 13.89
CA GLY A 264 6.72 -0.86 14.48
C GLY A 264 5.73 0.30 14.30
N ARG A 265 5.92 1.15 13.28
CA ARG A 265 4.94 2.17 12.86
C ARG A 265 4.15 1.63 11.66
N ARG A 266 2.88 2.02 11.52
CA ARG A 266 2.07 1.69 10.33
C ARG A 266 2.76 2.22 9.07
N ASN A 267 2.82 1.44 8.01
CA ASN A 267 3.51 1.81 6.77
C ASN A 267 2.61 2.47 5.69
N GLY A 268 1.28 2.48 5.89
CA GLY A 268 0.32 2.92 4.87
C GLY A 268 -0.23 1.79 4.00
N GLU A 269 -0.01 0.53 4.39
CA GLU A 269 -0.60 -0.67 3.79
C GLU A 269 -1.46 -1.45 4.79
N ALA A 270 -2.38 -2.25 4.27
CA ALA A 270 -3.09 -3.29 5.01
C ALA A 270 -3.38 -4.49 4.10
N LEU A 271 -3.53 -5.68 4.70
CA LEU A 271 -4.16 -6.83 4.06
C LEU A 271 -5.59 -6.97 4.57
N VAL A 272 -6.52 -7.28 3.67
CA VAL A 272 -7.95 -7.44 3.98
C VAL A 272 -8.45 -8.76 3.42
N GLN A 273 -9.06 -9.59 4.29
CA GLN A 273 -9.66 -10.86 3.95
C GLN A 273 -11.19 -10.70 3.90
N PHE A 274 -11.81 -11.02 2.76
CA PHE A 274 -13.25 -11.06 2.60
C PHE A 274 -13.83 -12.46 2.88
N ILE A 275 -15.15 -12.57 2.99
CA ILE A 275 -15.80 -13.87 3.26
C ILE A 275 -15.76 -14.85 2.07
N ASN A 276 -15.50 -14.37 0.85
CA ASN A 276 -15.46 -15.15 -0.39
C ASN A 276 -14.70 -14.39 -1.50
N GLN A 277 -14.46 -15.07 -2.62
CA GLN A 277 -13.83 -14.48 -3.80
C GLN A 277 -14.66 -13.33 -4.41
N GLU A 278 -15.99 -13.47 -4.50
CA GLU A 278 -16.87 -12.45 -5.09
C GLU A 278 -16.67 -11.08 -4.45
N HIS A 279 -16.55 -11.03 -3.12
CA HIS A 279 -16.28 -9.79 -2.39
C HIS A 279 -14.84 -9.30 -2.55
N ARG A 280 -13.87 -10.19 -2.74
CA ARG A 280 -12.47 -9.83 -3.06
C ARG A 280 -12.40 -9.17 -4.43
N ASP A 281 -13.06 -9.73 -5.44
CA ASP A 281 -13.07 -9.17 -6.80
C ASP A 281 -13.84 -7.84 -6.86
N LEU A 282 -14.98 -7.71 -6.18
CA LEU A 282 -15.65 -6.40 -6.01
C LEU A 282 -14.79 -5.36 -5.25
N ALA A 283 -13.85 -5.78 -4.40
CA ALA A 283 -12.91 -4.87 -3.74
C ALA A 283 -11.81 -4.37 -4.68
N LEU A 284 -11.43 -5.13 -5.72
CA LEU A 284 -10.45 -4.71 -6.73
C LEU A 284 -10.98 -3.56 -7.60
N GLU A 285 -12.28 -3.55 -7.89
CA GLU A 285 -12.97 -2.44 -8.58
C GLU A 285 -12.95 -1.11 -7.81
N ARG A 286 -12.43 -1.08 -6.57
CA ARG A 286 -12.17 0.15 -5.79
C ARG A 286 -10.71 0.64 -5.90
N HIS A 287 -9.94 0.10 -6.83
CA HIS A 287 -8.58 0.55 -7.10
C HIS A 287 -8.58 2.03 -7.55
N LYS A 288 -7.81 2.87 -6.84
CA LYS A 288 -7.74 4.34 -6.93
C LYS A 288 -8.95 5.11 -6.35
N HIS A 289 -9.90 4.47 -5.69
CA HIS A 289 -10.94 5.19 -4.93
C HIS A 289 -10.33 5.95 -3.74
N HIS A 290 -11.02 6.98 -3.23
CA HIS A 290 -10.46 7.92 -2.28
C HIS A 290 -10.83 7.64 -0.80
N MET A 291 -9.81 7.48 0.05
CA MET A 291 -9.92 7.52 1.51
C MET A 291 -9.46 8.89 2.02
N GLY A 292 -10.37 9.88 1.96
CA GLY A 292 -10.03 11.28 2.22
C GLY A 292 -9.11 11.84 1.13
N SER A 293 -8.04 12.55 1.49
CA SER A 293 -7.11 13.16 0.52
C SER A 293 -6.09 12.18 -0.08
N ARG A 294 -6.46 10.90 -0.23
CA ARG A 294 -5.57 9.80 -0.65
C ARG A 294 -6.34 8.79 -1.49
N TYR A 295 -5.91 8.58 -2.74
CA TYR A 295 -6.33 7.41 -3.49
C TYR A 295 -5.74 6.14 -2.85
N ILE A 296 -6.49 5.04 -2.87
CA ILE A 296 -6.07 3.74 -2.34
C ILE A 296 -5.80 2.78 -3.49
N GLU A 297 -4.61 2.20 -3.54
CA GLU A 297 -4.28 1.18 -4.54
C GLU A 297 -4.70 -0.19 -3.97
N VAL A 298 -5.62 -0.86 -4.64
CA VAL A 298 -6.06 -2.22 -4.26
C VAL A 298 -5.44 -3.24 -5.22
N TYR A 299 -4.90 -4.33 -4.69
CA TYR A 299 -4.29 -5.43 -5.44
C TYR A 299 -4.72 -6.79 -4.86
N LYS A 300 -4.69 -7.86 -5.66
CA LYS A 300 -4.77 -9.24 -5.12
C LYS A 300 -3.58 -9.52 -4.20
N ALA A 301 -3.79 -10.34 -3.18
CA ALA A 301 -2.74 -10.83 -2.28
C ALA A 301 -3.05 -12.27 -1.83
N THR A 302 -2.07 -12.94 -1.22
CA THR A 302 -2.22 -14.35 -0.82
C THR A 302 -2.71 -14.53 0.62
N GLY A 303 -3.34 -15.67 0.89
CA GLY A 303 -3.68 -16.09 2.26
C GLY A 303 -2.42 -16.29 3.12
N GLU A 304 -1.31 -16.70 2.52
CA GLU A 304 -0.01 -16.71 3.19
C GLU A 304 0.47 -15.32 3.60
N GLU A 305 0.36 -14.30 2.74
CA GLU A 305 0.68 -12.92 3.12
C GLU A 305 -0.18 -12.46 4.30
N PHE A 306 -1.47 -12.78 4.29
CA PHE A 306 -2.36 -12.45 5.40
C PHE A 306 -1.89 -13.15 6.69
N LEU A 307 -1.65 -14.46 6.66
CA LEU A 307 -1.22 -15.24 7.82
C LEU A 307 0.19 -14.87 8.32
N LYS A 308 1.09 -14.40 7.45
CA LYS A 308 2.41 -13.85 7.84
C LYS A 308 2.30 -12.58 8.69
N ILE A 309 1.18 -11.84 8.59
CA ILE A 309 0.93 -10.58 9.30
C ILE A 309 -0.09 -10.76 10.45
N ALA A 310 -1.19 -11.46 10.22
CA ALA A 310 -2.29 -11.64 11.17
C ALA A 310 -2.17 -12.89 12.05
N GLY A 311 -1.51 -13.95 11.56
CA GLY A 311 -1.55 -15.28 12.16
C GLY A 311 -0.86 -15.36 13.53
N GLY A 312 -1.64 -15.70 14.55
CA GLY A 312 -1.17 -15.87 15.93
C GLY A 312 -0.69 -17.28 16.29
N THR A 313 0.25 -17.35 17.23
CA THR A 313 0.76 -18.60 17.86
C THR A 313 1.18 -18.41 19.33
N SER A 314 0.86 -17.29 19.98
CA SER A 314 1.22 -17.08 21.40
C SER A 314 0.00 -17.26 22.31
N ASN A 315 0.11 -18.11 23.33
CA ASN A 315 -0.96 -18.36 24.29
C ASN A 315 -1.32 -17.11 25.12
N GLU A 316 -0.35 -16.26 25.43
CA GLU A 316 -0.59 -14.97 26.11
C GLU A 316 -1.45 -14.03 25.24
N VAL A 317 -1.17 -13.99 23.93
CA VAL A 317 -1.96 -13.21 22.96
C VAL A 317 -3.34 -13.83 22.76
N ALA A 318 -3.44 -15.16 22.71
CA ALA A 318 -4.72 -15.87 22.64
C ALA A 318 -5.58 -15.61 23.88
N GLN A 319 -4.99 -15.56 25.09
CA GLN A 319 -5.70 -15.20 26.32
C GLN A 319 -6.14 -13.73 26.32
N PHE A 320 -5.28 -12.79 25.93
CA PHE A 320 -5.62 -11.38 25.81
C PHE A 320 -6.75 -11.14 24.78
N LEU A 321 -6.70 -11.82 23.64
CA LEU A 321 -7.68 -11.69 22.55
C LEU A 321 -8.87 -12.65 22.67
N SER A 322 -8.96 -13.44 23.75
CA SER A 322 -10.08 -14.39 23.97
C SER A 322 -11.42 -13.70 24.23
N LYS A 323 -11.39 -12.44 24.68
CA LYS A 323 -12.56 -11.63 25.00
C LYS A 323 -13.11 -11.03 23.72
N GLU A 324 -14.33 -11.43 23.34
CA GLU A 324 -14.98 -10.92 22.13
C GLU A 324 -15.45 -9.46 22.29
N ASN A 325 -15.68 -8.80 21.14
CA ASN A 325 -16.23 -7.43 21.03
C ASN A 325 -15.44 -6.33 21.77
N GLN A 326 -14.17 -6.58 22.13
CA GLN A 326 -13.29 -5.59 22.73
C GLN A 326 -12.68 -4.65 21.68
N VAL A 327 -12.51 -3.38 22.04
CA VAL A 327 -11.74 -2.41 21.24
C VAL A 327 -10.32 -2.34 21.77
N ILE A 328 -9.33 -2.50 20.88
CA ILE A 328 -7.91 -2.50 21.24
C ILE A 328 -7.28 -1.13 20.94
N ILE A 329 -6.58 -0.57 21.93
CA ILE A 329 -5.70 0.59 21.75
C ILE A 329 -4.26 0.19 22.01
N ARG A 330 -3.35 0.62 21.13
CA ARG A 330 -1.91 0.55 21.34
C ARG A 330 -1.43 1.86 21.95
N MET A 331 -0.77 1.76 23.10
CA MET A 331 -0.02 2.84 23.75
C MET A 331 1.44 2.74 23.32
N ARG A 332 2.07 3.89 23.06
CA ARG A 332 3.52 4.00 22.81
C ARG A 332 4.13 5.13 23.61
N GLY A 333 5.40 5.00 23.96
CA GLY A 333 6.14 6.00 24.71
C GLY A 333 6.00 5.89 26.23
N LEU A 334 5.39 4.81 26.75
CA LEU A 334 5.31 4.55 28.20
C LEU A 334 6.71 4.60 28.84
N PRO A 335 6.89 5.28 29.98
CA PRO A 335 8.14 5.22 30.74
C PRO A 335 8.53 3.77 31.06
N PHE A 336 9.82 3.44 31.05
CA PHE A 336 10.31 2.09 31.36
C PHE A 336 10.07 1.66 32.82
N THR A 337 9.61 2.58 33.67
CA THR A 337 9.20 2.32 35.07
C THR A 337 7.69 2.31 35.25
N ALA A 338 6.89 2.46 34.18
CA ALA A 338 5.43 2.54 34.28
C ALA A 338 4.82 1.18 34.67
N SER A 339 4.03 1.18 35.73
CA SER A 339 3.25 0.04 36.21
C SER A 339 1.87 -0.03 35.53
N PRO A 340 1.14 -1.15 35.66
CA PRO A 340 -0.28 -1.21 35.28
C PRO A 340 -1.12 -0.11 35.95
N GLN A 341 -0.84 0.22 37.21
CA GLN A 341 -1.57 1.24 37.95
C GLN A 341 -1.35 2.66 37.39
N ASP A 342 -0.15 2.97 36.90
CA ASP A 342 0.12 4.27 36.25
C ASP A 342 -0.69 4.41 34.95
N VAL A 343 -0.81 3.31 34.19
CA VAL A 343 -1.61 3.27 32.96
C VAL A 343 -3.11 3.41 33.25
N LEU A 344 -3.64 2.69 34.25
CA LEU A 344 -5.03 2.82 34.70
C LEU A 344 -5.32 4.25 35.20
N THR A 345 -4.39 4.86 35.93
CA THR A 345 -4.54 6.23 36.45
C THR A 345 -4.51 7.27 35.32
N PHE A 346 -3.67 7.08 34.30
CA PHE A 346 -3.62 7.91 33.10
C PHE A 346 -4.93 7.82 32.29
N LEU A 347 -5.44 6.60 32.07
CA LEU A 347 -6.68 6.36 31.35
C LEU A 347 -7.92 6.86 32.12
N GLY A 348 -7.93 6.72 33.45
CA GLY A 348 -8.91 7.35 34.35
C GLY A 348 -10.32 6.77 34.26
N ALA A 349 -11.24 7.34 35.05
CA ALA A 349 -12.61 6.85 35.20
C ALA A 349 -13.45 6.96 33.91
N ASP A 350 -13.13 7.91 33.02
CA ASP A 350 -13.83 8.11 31.74
C ASP A 350 -13.48 7.04 30.68
N SER A 351 -12.53 6.15 30.99
CA SER A 351 -12.01 5.12 30.08
C SER A 351 -11.58 3.87 30.87
N PRO A 352 -12.54 3.17 31.51
CA PRO A 352 -12.23 1.96 32.27
C PRO A 352 -11.73 0.85 31.34
N VAL A 353 -10.61 0.24 31.73
CA VAL A 353 -10.00 -0.89 31.03
C VAL A 353 -10.72 -2.19 31.41
N THR A 354 -10.98 -3.05 30.43
CA THR A 354 -11.63 -4.35 30.64
C THR A 354 -10.82 -5.19 31.63
N ASP A 355 -11.43 -5.57 32.75
CA ASP A 355 -10.80 -6.32 33.85
C ASP A 355 -9.51 -5.67 34.41
N ALA A 356 -9.46 -4.33 34.38
CA ALA A 356 -8.40 -3.50 34.96
C ALA A 356 -6.97 -3.90 34.53
N SER A 357 -6.22 -4.64 35.36
CA SER A 357 -4.87 -5.11 35.04
C SER A 357 -4.85 -6.09 33.87
N ASP A 358 -5.88 -6.91 33.74
CA ASP A 358 -5.89 -8.07 32.85
C ASP A 358 -6.31 -7.70 31.42
N GLY A 359 -6.73 -6.45 31.23
CA GLY A 359 -6.86 -5.78 29.93
C GLY A 359 -5.61 -5.01 29.50
N LEU A 360 -4.48 -5.13 30.21
CA LEU A 360 -3.21 -4.45 29.89
C LEU A 360 -2.10 -5.44 29.50
N LEU A 361 -1.72 -5.45 28.22
CA LEU A 361 -0.62 -6.28 27.69
C LEU A 361 0.62 -5.41 27.43
N PHE A 362 1.55 -5.41 28.39
CA PHE A 362 2.83 -4.68 28.29
C PHE A 362 3.82 -5.43 27.39
N VAL A 363 4.28 -4.78 26.31
CA VAL A 363 5.23 -5.40 25.37
C VAL A 363 6.63 -5.38 25.99
N LYS A 364 7.21 -6.56 26.19
CA LYS A 364 8.55 -6.77 26.76
C LYS A 364 9.48 -7.45 25.76
N TYR A 365 10.77 -7.29 25.98
CA TYR A 365 11.82 -8.12 25.37
C TYR A 365 11.87 -9.51 26.05
N PRO A 366 12.52 -10.53 25.45
CA PRO A 366 12.61 -11.87 26.03
C PRO A 366 13.40 -11.94 27.35
N ASP A 367 14.23 -10.93 27.62
CA ASP A 367 14.92 -10.71 28.90
C ASP A 367 14.05 -9.97 29.94
N GLY A 368 12.76 -9.80 29.67
CA GLY A 368 11.80 -9.15 30.55
C GLY A 368 11.80 -7.61 30.51
N ARG A 369 12.76 -6.97 29.84
CA ARG A 369 12.83 -5.49 29.80
C ARG A 369 11.61 -4.88 29.09
N PRO A 370 11.03 -3.78 29.59
CA PRO A 370 9.89 -3.12 28.95
C PRO A 370 10.31 -2.37 27.69
N THR A 371 9.56 -2.51 26.60
CA THR A 371 9.81 -1.78 25.33
C THR A 371 9.32 -0.33 25.34
N GLY A 372 8.36 -0.01 26.21
CA GLY A 372 7.63 1.27 26.21
C GLY A 372 6.39 1.29 25.29
N ASP A 373 6.06 0.17 24.65
CA ASP A 373 4.76 -0.06 24.00
C ASP A 373 3.88 -0.99 24.88
N ALA A 374 2.55 -0.82 24.83
CA ALA A 374 1.58 -1.71 25.45
C ALA A 374 0.26 -1.72 24.67
N PHE A 375 -0.61 -2.70 24.94
CA PHE A 375 -1.98 -2.76 24.42
C PHE A 375 -3.01 -2.75 25.55
N VAL A 376 -4.17 -2.17 25.25
CA VAL A 376 -5.27 -1.95 26.20
C VAL A 376 -6.58 -2.41 25.59
N LEU A 377 -7.39 -3.15 26.36
CA LEU A 377 -8.75 -3.55 25.98
C LEU A 377 -9.79 -2.62 26.60
N PHE A 378 -10.80 -2.26 25.80
CA PHE A 378 -11.98 -1.54 26.24
C PHE A 378 -13.25 -2.32 25.87
N SER A 379 -14.18 -2.40 26.80
CA SER A 379 -15.44 -3.14 26.65
C SER A 379 -16.44 -2.48 25.71
N CYS A 380 -16.20 -1.25 25.27
CA CYS A 380 -17.02 -0.55 24.29
C CYS A 380 -16.22 0.50 23.48
N GLU A 381 -16.83 0.92 22.38
CA GLU A 381 -16.34 1.97 21.47
C GLU A 381 -16.13 3.32 22.18
N GLU A 382 -16.99 3.68 23.12
CA GLU A 382 -16.98 4.97 23.80
C GLU A 382 -15.78 5.15 24.72
N TYR A 383 -15.47 4.16 25.56
CA TYR A 383 -14.29 4.20 26.44
C TYR A 383 -12.99 4.26 25.65
N ALA A 384 -12.92 3.57 24.50
CA ALA A 384 -11.79 3.69 23.58
C ALA A 384 -11.70 5.10 22.94
N LEU A 385 -12.82 5.71 22.56
CA LEU A 385 -12.84 7.08 22.06
C LEU A 385 -12.44 8.11 23.14
N ASN A 386 -12.85 7.91 24.39
CA ASN A 386 -12.43 8.73 25.52
C ASN A 386 -10.92 8.58 25.79
N ALA A 387 -10.38 7.36 25.73
CA ALA A 387 -8.94 7.11 25.85
C ALA A 387 -8.17 7.82 24.71
N LEU A 388 -8.64 7.76 23.46
CA LEU A 388 -7.98 8.42 22.33
C LEU A 388 -7.90 9.96 22.48
N LYS A 389 -8.82 10.61 23.21
CA LYS A 389 -8.72 12.05 23.56
C LYS A 389 -7.47 12.38 24.40
N LYS A 390 -6.84 11.37 25.03
CA LYS A 390 -5.59 11.49 25.80
C LYS A 390 -4.31 11.28 24.98
N HIS A 391 -4.42 11.15 23.66
CA HIS A 391 -3.26 11.08 22.77
C HIS A 391 -2.35 12.31 22.95
N LYS A 392 -1.03 12.09 23.10
CA LYS A 392 0.04 13.05 23.42
C LYS A 392 -0.03 13.70 24.82
N GLN A 393 -0.93 13.27 25.71
CA GLN A 393 -0.82 13.65 27.13
C GLN A 393 0.40 13.00 27.79
N ILE A 394 0.86 13.56 28.92
CA ILE A 394 2.10 13.16 29.58
C ILE A 394 1.82 12.11 30.66
N LEU A 395 2.63 11.05 30.69
CA LEU A 395 2.73 10.09 31.80
C LEU A 395 4.17 10.14 32.33
N GLY A 396 4.31 10.61 33.57
CA GLY A 396 5.61 10.84 34.21
C GLY A 396 6.44 11.93 33.50
N LYS A 397 7.38 11.51 32.65
CA LYS A 397 8.27 12.39 31.87
C LYS A 397 8.19 12.18 30.35
N ARG A 398 7.23 11.39 29.85
CA ARG A 398 7.07 11.12 28.41
C ARG A 398 5.63 11.42 27.97
N TYR A 399 5.48 11.98 26.76
CA TYR A 399 4.18 12.01 26.10
C TYR A 399 3.82 10.60 25.62
N ILE A 400 2.54 10.25 25.67
CA ILE A 400 2.02 8.93 25.28
C ILE A 400 1.28 9.04 23.95
N GLU A 401 1.72 8.28 22.95
CA GLU A 401 0.99 8.17 21.68
C GLU A 401 -0.03 7.03 21.77
N LEU A 402 -1.30 7.32 21.50
CA LEU A 402 -2.41 6.36 21.51
C LEU A 402 -2.95 6.14 20.10
N PHE A 403 -3.15 4.88 19.69
CA PHE A 403 -3.67 4.52 18.38
C PHE A 403 -4.68 3.38 18.51
N ARG A 404 -5.74 3.35 17.67
CA ARG A 404 -6.51 2.11 17.46
C ARG A 404 -5.60 1.00 16.96
N SER A 405 -5.92 -0.23 17.33
CA SER A 405 -5.12 -1.39 17.00
C SER A 405 -6.01 -2.59 16.66
N THR A 406 -5.45 -3.58 15.96
CA THR A 406 -6.13 -4.84 15.65
C THR A 406 -5.38 -6.02 16.28
N ALA A 407 -6.04 -7.18 16.39
CA ALA A 407 -5.41 -8.43 16.81
C ALA A 407 -4.11 -8.74 16.04
N ALA A 408 -4.11 -8.50 14.72
CA ALA A 408 -2.95 -8.63 13.87
C ALA A 408 -1.81 -7.66 14.25
N GLU A 409 -2.11 -6.45 14.69
CA GLU A 409 -1.08 -5.50 15.15
C GLU A 409 -0.49 -5.93 16.51
N VAL A 410 -1.31 -6.42 17.44
CA VAL A 410 -0.86 -7.03 18.71
C VAL A 410 0.14 -8.15 18.44
N GLN A 411 -0.23 -9.07 17.55
CA GLN A 411 0.61 -10.21 17.19
C GLN A 411 1.89 -9.80 16.45
N GLN A 412 1.84 -8.84 15.51
CA GLN A 412 3.03 -8.29 14.83
C GLN A 412 4.02 -7.65 15.79
N VAL A 413 3.54 -6.88 16.76
CA VAL A 413 4.41 -6.19 17.72
C VAL A 413 5.13 -7.21 18.61
N LEU A 414 4.40 -8.18 19.16
CA LEU A 414 5.00 -9.22 20.01
C LEU A 414 5.93 -10.16 19.22
N ASN A 415 5.54 -10.58 18.00
CA ASN A 415 6.44 -11.36 17.12
C ASN A 415 7.78 -10.65 16.86
N ARG A 416 7.76 -9.33 16.66
CA ARG A 416 8.99 -8.53 16.44
C ARG A 416 9.92 -8.55 17.66
N TYR A 417 9.38 -8.43 18.87
CA TYR A 417 10.19 -8.37 20.08
C TYR A 417 10.60 -9.74 20.63
N MET A 418 9.82 -10.79 20.37
CA MET A 418 10.17 -12.18 20.73
C MET A 418 11.24 -12.81 19.81
N SER A 419 11.53 -12.20 18.66
CA SER A 419 12.48 -12.73 17.67
C SER A 419 13.91 -12.19 17.85
N THR A 420 14.72 -12.84 18.69
CA THR A 420 16.16 -12.51 18.81
C THR A 420 16.97 -13.00 17.60
N PRO A 421 17.91 -12.20 17.05
CA PRO A 421 18.96 -12.74 16.21
C PRO A 421 19.92 -13.58 17.05
N LEU A 422 20.18 -14.82 16.62
CA LEU A 422 21.11 -15.72 17.30
C LEU A 422 22.57 -15.36 16.95
N ILE A 423 23.30 -14.77 17.90
CA ILE A 423 24.75 -14.94 18.13
C ILE A 423 25.06 -14.44 19.54
N SER A 424 25.84 -15.21 20.30
CA SER A 424 26.24 -14.88 21.68
C SER A 424 27.70 -14.46 21.77
N THR A 425 28.07 -13.85 22.90
CA THR A 425 29.38 -13.24 23.14
C THR A 425 30.51 -14.25 23.35
N LEU A 426 31.64 -14.07 22.65
CA LEU A 426 32.97 -14.54 23.07
C LEU A 426 34.03 -13.47 22.78
N PRO A 427 35.06 -13.31 23.64
CA PRO A 427 36.11 -12.30 23.46
C PRO A 427 37.20 -12.77 22.48
N SER A 428 37.71 -11.87 21.65
CA SER A 428 38.78 -12.17 20.69
C SER A 428 40.16 -12.21 21.34
N SER A 429 40.97 -13.21 20.98
CA SER A 429 42.42 -13.23 21.18
C SER A 429 43.13 -13.44 19.84
N MET A 430 44.37 -12.96 19.73
CA MET A 430 45.27 -13.13 18.58
C MET A 430 45.79 -14.60 18.55
N VAL A 431 46.41 -15.16 17.50
CA VAL A 431 47.32 -14.63 16.45
C VAL A 431 47.15 -15.43 15.10
N PRO A 432 47.89 -15.20 13.98
CA PRO A 432 47.43 -15.50 12.62
C PRO A 432 47.97 -16.81 11.97
N MET A 433 47.35 -17.23 10.86
CA MET A 433 47.90 -18.13 9.82
C MET A 433 47.42 -17.72 8.39
N PRO A 434 48.03 -18.20 7.29
CA PRO A 434 48.20 -17.39 6.08
C PRO A 434 47.28 -17.70 4.87
N VAL A 435 47.46 -16.89 3.83
CA VAL A 435 46.74 -16.89 2.55
C VAL A 435 47.06 -18.11 1.68
N LEU A 436 46.03 -18.75 1.12
CA LEU A 436 46.05 -19.26 -0.26
C LEU A 436 44.66 -19.12 -0.89
N ALA A 437 44.61 -18.98 -2.22
CA ALA A 437 43.44 -18.47 -2.94
C ALA A 437 42.37 -19.52 -3.27
N THR A 438 41.13 -19.06 -3.51
CA THR A 438 40.02 -19.82 -4.10
C THR A 438 39.46 -19.13 -5.35
N PRO A 439 38.86 -19.86 -6.32
CA PRO A 439 38.41 -19.30 -7.60
C PRO A 439 37.11 -18.48 -7.50
N PRO A 440 36.76 -17.69 -8.53
CA PRO A 440 35.64 -16.75 -8.47
C PRO A 440 34.28 -17.42 -8.70
N TYR A 441 33.28 -16.97 -7.93
CA TYR A 441 31.86 -17.01 -8.32
C TYR A 441 31.24 -15.63 -8.09
N LEU A 442 30.21 -15.30 -8.86
CA LEU A 442 29.71 -13.94 -9.01
C LEU A 442 29.06 -13.37 -7.74
N ALA A 443 29.73 -12.40 -7.12
CA ALA A 443 29.10 -11.41 -6.27
C ALA A 443 29.04 -10.07 -7.02
N THR A 444 27.85 -9.50 -7.18
CA THR A 444 27.67 -8.11 -7.65
C THR A 444 28.02 -7.15 -6.51
N GLY A 445 29.32 -7.03 -6.25
CA GLY A 445 29.85 -6.11 -5.24
C GLY A 445 29.53 -4.67 -5.60
N SER A 446 28.64 -4.04 -4.81
CA SER A 446 28.39 -2.60 -4.84
C SER A 446 29.71 -1.84 -4.70
N THR A 447 30.14 -1.22 -5.80
CA THR A 447 31.39 -0.47 -5.86
C THR A 447 31.26 0.80 -5.04
N ARG A 448 32.16 1.00 -4.07
CA ARG A 448 32.18 2.21 -3.24
C ARG A 448 32.93 3.34 -3.94
N ASP A 449 32.48 3.68 -5.14
CA ASP A 449 33.03 4.72 -6.01
C ASP A 449 32.51 6.13 -5.70
N CYS A 450 31.67 6.29 -4.67
CA CYS A 450 31.12 7.58 -4.26
C CYS A 450 31.76 8.12 -2.98
N VAL A 451 31.68 9.44 -2.81
CA VAL A 451 32.08 10.16 -1.61
C VAL A 451 30.92 11.05 -1.16
N ARG A 452 30.52 10.93 0.12
CA ARG A 452 29.59 11.86 0.77
C ARG A 452 30.36 12.93 1.54
N LEU A 453 30.09 14.18 1.21
CA LEU A 453 30.46 15.37 1.98
C LEU A 453 29.32 15.72 2.94
N ARG A 454 29.66 16.14 4.16
CA ARG A 454 28.70 16.55 5.20
C ARG A 454 29.27 17.69 6.03
N GLY A 455 28.44 18.69 6.31
CA GLY A 455 28.84 19.90 7.03
C GLY A 455 29.30 21.07 6.14
N LEU A 456 29.15 20.96 4.82
CA LEU A 456 29.41 22.03 3.85
C LEU A 456 28.66 23.31 4.24
N PRO A 457 29.29 24.51 4.28
CA PRO A 457 28.60 25.78 4.58
C PRO A 457 27.33 25.97 3.75
N TYR A 458 26.30 26.62 4.29
CA TYR A 458 25.03 26.83 3.57
C TYR A 458 25.15 27.78 2.37
N THR A 459 26.27 28.50 2.28
CA THR A 459 26.68 29.35 1.15
C THR A 459 27.75 28.69 0.26
N ALA A 460 27.99 27.38 0.41
CA ALA A 460 28.95 26.65 -0.40
C ALA A 460 28.38 26.34 -1.79
N ALA A 461 29.14 26.68 -2.83
CA ALA A 461 28.82 26.40 -4.23
C ALA A 461 29.62 25.18 -4.75
N ILE A 462 29.45 24.82 -6.02
CA ILE A 462 30.15 23.67 -6.63
C ILE A 462 31.66 23.98 -6.75
N GLU A 463 31.99 25.24 -7.03
CA GLU A 463 33.32 25.80 -7.12
C GLU A 463 34.11 25.59 -5.81
N ASP A 464 33.47 25.83 -4.66
CA ASP A 464 34.07 25.62 -3.33
C ASP A 464 34.40 24.13 -3.07
N ILE A 465 33.55 23.22 -3.55
CA ILE A 465 33.74 21.78 -3.43
C ILE A 465 34.92 21.34 -4.30
N LEU A 466 35.04 21.87 -5.53
CA LEU A 466 36.16 21.60 -6.41
C LEU A 466 37.48 22.13 -5.82
N GLU A 467 37.50 23.35 -5.27
CA GLU A 467 38.68 23.89 -4.57
C GLU A 467 39.08 23.02 -3.36
N PHE A 468 38.12 22.61 -2.54
CA PHE A 468 38.33 21.73 -1.39
C PHE A 468 38.85 20.32 -1.75
N MET A 469 38.51 19.82 -2.94
CA MET A 469 39.06 18.56 -3.48
C MET A 469 40.43 18.72 -4.14
N GLY A 470 40.72 19.91 -4.70
CA GLY A 470 42.00 20.25 -5.32
C GLY A 470 42.41 19.25 -6.40
N GLU A 471 43.58 18.63 -6.23
CA GLU A 471 44.17 17.63 -7.13
C GLU A 471 43.22 16.48 -7.52
N HIS A 472 42.27 16.12 -6.63
CA HIS A 472 41.37 14.98 -6.80
C HIS A 472 40.14 15.28 -7.66
N THR A 473 39.98 16.53 -8.10
CA THR A 473 38.93 16.92 -9.06
C THR A 473 39.05 16.19 -10.40
N ILE A 474 40.26 15.83 -10.80
CA ILE A 474 40.56 15.07 -12.03
C ILE A 474 39.93 13.67 -11.98
N ASP A 475 39.77 13.08 -10.80
CA ASP A 475 39.20 11.74 -10.61
C ASP A 475 37.66 11.73 -10.48
N ILE A 476 36.97 12.88 -10.61
CA ILE A 476 35.50 12.96 -10.63
C ILE A 476 34.96 12.58 -12.01
N LYS A 477 33.78 11.93 -12.07
CA LYS A 477 33.05 11.68 -13.33
C LYS A 477 32.38 12.97 -13.84
N PRO A 478 32.24 13.19 -15.17
CA PRO A 478 31.50 14.36 -15.69
C PRO A 478 30.09 14.45 -15.11
N HIS A 479 29.70 15.64 -14.64
CA HIS A 479 28.45 15.92 -13.90
C HIS A 479 28.26 15.15 -12.56
N GLY A 480 29.28 14.43 -12.08
CA GLY A 480 29.20 13.58 -10.90
C GLY A 480 29.20 14.30 -9.55
N VAL A 481 28.81 15.58 -9.45
CA VAL A 481 28.71 16.32 -8.18
C VAL A 481 27.25 16.68 -7.93
N HIS A 482 26.69 16.15 -6.83
CA HIS A 482 25.26 16.20 -6.53
C HIS A 482 25.03 16.88 -5.16
N MET A 483 24.63 18.15 -5.21
CA MET A 483 24.24 18.93 -4.03
C MET A 483 22.91 18.41 -3.47
N VAL A 484 22.85 18.08 -2.18
CA VAL A 484 21.58 17.73 -1.53
C VAL A 484 20.85 19.02 -1.19
N LEU A 485 19.67 19.24 -1.79
CA LEU A 485 18.80 20.37 -1.49
C LEU A 485 17.70 19.96 -0.50
N ASN A 486 17.40 20.83 0.45
CA ASN A 486 16.22 20.72 1.31
C ASN A 486 14.93 20.98 0.50
N GLN A 487 13.77 20.63 1.08
CA GLN A 487 12.42 20.85 0.51
C GLN A 487 12.12 22.32 0.10
N GLN A 488 12.96 23.27 0.50
CA GLN A 488 12.86 24.71 0.20
C GLN A 488 13.86 25.14 -0.90
N GLY A 489 14.47 24.21 -1.64
CA GLY A 489 15.46 24.46 -2.70
C GLY A 489 16.84 24.92 -2.20
N ARG A 490 17.06 25.04 -0.88
CA ARG A 490 18.31 25.51 -0.27
C ARG A 490 19.28 24.34 -0.01
N PRO A 491 20.62 24.53 -0.12
CA PRO A 491 21.60 23.50 0.24
C PRO A 491 21.39 22.95 1.65
N SER A 492 21.42 21.62 1.78
CA SER A 492 21.27 20.93 3.07
C SER A 492 22.55 20.95 3.92
N GLY A 493 23.70 21.22 3.29
CA GLY A 493 25.03 21.07 3.89
C GLY A 493 25.66 19.69 3.65
N ASP A 494 24.99 18.84 2.86
CA ASP A 494 25.45 17.54 2.39
C ASP A 494 25.56 17.55 0.85
N ALA A 495 26.53 16.80 0.31
CA ALA A 495 26.66 16.56 -1.13
C ALA A 495 27.25 15.17 -1.39
N PHE A 496 27.03 14.63 -2.58
CA PHE A 496 27.61 13.38 -3.04
C PHE A 496 28.46 13.61 -4.29
N ILE A 497 29.57 12.89 -4.41
CA ILE A 497 30.50 12.96 -5.54
C ILE A 497 30.74 11.55 -6.07
N GLN A 498 30.53 11.32 -7.36
CA GLN A 498 30.84 10.06 -8.03
C GLN A 498 32.26 10.11 -8.65
N MET A 499 33.15 9.28 -8.13
CA MET A 499 34.54 9.18 -8.58
C MET A 499 34.68 8.15 -9.70
N ARG A 500 35.82 8.17 -10.41
CA ARG A 500 36.17 7.20 -11.47
C ARG A 500 36.61 5.83 -10.93
N SER A 501 36.96 5.72 -9.64
CA SER A 501 37.31 4.47 -8.97
C SER A 501 37.02 4.53 -7.47
N ALA A 502 36.73 3.38 -6.86
CA ALA A 502 36.58 3.22 -5.41
C ALA A 502 37.88 3.55 -4.64
N ASP A 503 39.06 3.32 -5.22
CA ASP A 503 40.35 3.66 -4.57
C ASP A 503 40.52 5.17 -4.46
N ARG A 504 40.06 5.91 -5.48
CA ARG A 504 40.02 7.38 -5.48
C ARG A 504 39.02 7.90 -4.46
N ALA A 505 37.83 7.30 -4.38
CA ALA A 505 36.84 7.63 -3.36
C ALA A 505 37.37 7.40 -1.94
N PHE A 506 38.08 6.29 -1.70
CA PHE A 506 38.74 6.02 -0.41
C PHE A 506 39.84 7.05 -0.10
N MET A 507 40.75 7.34 -1.06
CA MET A 507 41.81 8.33 -0.86
C MET A 507 41.28 9.74 -0.61
N VAL A 508 40.22 10.18 -1.32
CA VAL A 508 39.55 11.46 -1.06
C VAL A 508 38.90 11.47 0.33
N ALA A 509 38.22 10.38 0.71
CA ALA A 509 37.63 10.27 2.04
C ALA A 509 38.70 10.44 3.14
N GLN A 510 39.84 9.76 3.04
CA GLN A 510 40.92 9.91 4.03
C GLN A 510 41.61 11.29 3.96
N LYS A 511 41.95 11.80 2.76
CA LYS A 511 42.72 13.05 2.59
C LYS A 511 41.90 14.32 2.87
N CYS A 512 40.56 14.25 2.88
CA CYS A 512 39.70 15.43 3.08
C CYS A 512 38.77 15.38 4.31
N HIS A 513 38.62 14.24 5.00
CA HIS A 513 37.84 14.17 6.24
C HIS A 513 38.37 15.15 7.31
N LYS A 514 37.46 15.96 7.87
CA LYS A 514 37.72 17.01 8.88
C LYS A 514 38.59 18.19 8.43
N LYS A 515 38.84 18.38 7.13
CA LYS A 515 39.37 19.66 6.63
C LYS A 515 38.35 20.78 6.79
N MET A 516 38.83 22.01 6.94
CA MET A 516 38.00 23.21 6.93
C MET A 516 37.63 23.58 5.49
N MET A 517 36.36 23.89 5.26
CA MET A 517 35.85 24.64 4.11
C MET A 517 35.24 25.93 4.65
N LYS A 518 35.86 27.06 4.34
CA LYS A 518 35.50 28.39 4.89
C LYS A 518 35.45 28.34 6.44
N ASP A 519 34.29 28.50 7.03
CA ASP A 519 34.05 28.55 8.48
C ASP A 519 33.80 27.18 9.15
N ARG A 520 33.61 26.09 8.38
CA ARG A 520 33.18 24.79 8.92
C ARG A 520 34.12 23.64 8.56
N TYR A 521 34.30 22.70 9.48
CA TYR A 521 34.94 21.42 9.15
C TYR A 521 33.95 20.52 8.39
N VAL A 522 34.44 19.81 7.38
CA VAL A 522 33.64 18.93 6.53
C VAL A 522 33.96 17.47 6.86
N GLU A 523 32.94 16.70 7.24
CA GLU A 523 33.06 15.26 7.36
C GLU A 523 32.97 14.63 5.96
N VAL A 524 33.90 13.73 5.64
CA VAL A 524 33.97 13.06 4.34
C VAL A 524 33.93 11.55 4.56
N PHE A 525 33.09 10.84 3.80
CA PHE A 525 32.85 9.40 3.93
C PHE A 525 32.80 8.71 2.56
N GLN A 526 33.39 7.53 2.43
CA GLN A 526 33.24 6.70 1.23
C GLN A 526 31.88 5.99 1.25
N CYS A 527 31.15 6.03 0.14
CA CYS A 527 29.84 5.39 -0.04
C CYS A 527 29.73 4.75 -1.43
N SER A 528 28.62 4.06 -1.71
CA SER A 528 28.34 3.51 -3.05
C SER A 528 27.41 4.39 -3.89
N THR A 529 27.33 4.09 -5.18
CA THR A 529 26.36 4.70 -6.09
C THR A 529 24.91 4.42 -5.67
N GLU A 530 24.61 3.25 -5.07
CA GLU A 530 23.27 2.93 -4.55
C GLU A 530 22.94 3.69 -3.25
N GLU A 531 23.89 3.82 -2.31
CA GLU A 531 23.73 4.62 -1.09
C GLU A 531 23.47 6.11 -1.42
N MET A 532 24.16 6.63 -2.43
CA MET A 532 23.95 7.96 -3.00
C MET A 532 22.55 8.11 -3.62
N SER A 533 22.17 7.17 -4.50
CA SER A 533 20.85 7.16 -5.15
C SER A 533 19.70 7.15 -4.14
N PHE A 534 19.80 6.30 -3.10
CA PHE A 534 18.81 6.21 -2.03
C PHE A 534 18.58 7.55 -1.30
N VAL A 535 19.63 8.33 -1.04
CA VAL A 535 19.51 9.65 -0.40
C VAL A 535 18.99 10.72 -1.36
N LEU A 536 19.42 10.70 -2.62
CA LEU A 536 18.91 11.63 -3.65
C LEU A 536 17.41 11.39 -3.96
N MET A 537 16.90 10.17 -3.76
CA MET A 537 15.48 9.84 -3.81
C MET A 537 14.73 10.11 -2.48
N GLY A 538 15.36 10.77 -1.50
CA GLY A 538 14.72 11.19 -0.24
C GLY A 538 14.82 10.21 0.93
N GLY A 539 15.58 9.13 0.80
CA GLY A 539 15.85 8.16 1.87
C GLY A 539 16.85 8.68 2.93
N THR A 540 16.70 8.23 4.17
CA THR A 540 17.59 8.60 5.28
C THR A 540 18.55 7.48 5.66
N LEU A 541 19.86 7.67 5.47
CA LEU A 541 20.89 6.75 5.97
C LEU A 541 21.18 6.99 7.46
N ASN A 542 21.41 5.90 8.21
CA ASN A 542 21.78 5.95 9.62
C ASN A 542 23.14 6.62 9.86
N ARG A 543 23.32 7.21 11.04
CA ARG A 543 24.64 7.70 11.47
C ARG A 543 25.57 6.52 11.74
N SER A 544 26.79 6.61 11.20
CA SER A 544 27.93 5.71 11.44
C SER A 544 27.72 4.25 11.04
N GLY A 545 28.32 3.85 9.92
CA GLY A 545 28.89 2.50 9.86
C GLY A 545 30.08 2.41 10.82
N LEU A 546 30.26 1.25 11.47
CA LEU A 546 31.22 0.96 12.57
C LEU A 546 30.77 1.44 13.99
N SER A 547 31.30 0.79 15.03
CA SER A 547 30.84 0.82 16.44
C SER A 547 31.92 0.20 17.39
N PRO A 548 31.76 0.08 18.74
CA PRO A 548 30.83 0.82 19.63
C PRO A 548 31.33 1.84 20.74
N PRO A 549 32.24 1.59 21.74
CA PRO A 549 32.03 2.07 23.13
C PRO A 549 33.27 2.74 23.82
N PRO A 550 33.32 3.03 25.16
CA PRO A 550 32.26 3.18 26.18
C PRO A 550 32.26 4.55 26.96
N CYS A 551 31.16 4.80 27.68
CA CYS A 551 30.99 5.59 28.93
C CYS A 551 31.83 6.87 29.24
N LYS A 552 31.15 8.02 29.36
CA LYS A 552 31.27 8.96 30.51
C LYS A 552 30.02 9.85 30.64
N LEU A 553 29.66 10.22 31.88
CA LEU A 553 28.57 11.15 32.22
C LEU A 553 29.06 12.61 32.20
N PRO A 554 28.15 13.60 32.14
CA PRO A 554 27.91 14.40 33.36
C PRO A 554 26.41 14.71 33.64
N CYS A 555 26.15 15.53 34.66
CA CYS A 555 24.87 15.65 35.39
C CYS A 555 23.97 16.84 34.97
N LEU A 556 22.84 16.97 35.66
CA LEU A 556 21.81 18.01 35.55
C LEU A 556 22.20 19.33 36.25
N ALA A 557 21.63 20.45 35.77
CA ALA A 557 21.41 21.68 36.56
C ALA A 557 19.95 21.69 37.08
N PRO A 558 19.57 22.45 38.14
CA PRO A 558 19.44 23.93 38.12
C PRO A 558 19.85 24.55 39.52
N PRO A 559 19.46 25.77 40.00
CA PRO A 559 18.58 26.81 39.42
C PRO A 559 18.96 28.32 39.58
N ALA A 560 18.47 29.11 38.61
CA ALA A 560 17.76 30.41 38.69
C ALA A 560 18.23 31.67 39.51
N TYR A 561 17.78 32.82 38.97
CA TYR A 561 17.64 34.19 39.54
C TYR A 561 18.79 35.22 39.54
N ALA A 562 18.64 36.18 38.61
CA ALA A 562 18.73 37.66 38.74
C ALA A 562 20.02 38.44 39.06
N ALA A 563 20.17 39.54 38.29
CA ALA A 563 20.79 40.84 38.59
C ALA A 563 22.33 41.04 38.55
N PHE A 564 22.69 42.28 38.19
CA PHE A 564 24.01 42.93 38.09
C PHE A 564 24.01 44.18 39.03
N PRO A 565 25.11 44.96 39.23
CA PRO A 565 26.56 44.72 38.99
C PRO A 565 27.53 45.16 40.15
N SER A 566 28.79 44.69 40.10
CA SER A 566 30.02 45.39 40.61
C SER A 566 30.17 45.64 42.15
N PRO A 567 31.34 46.09 42.70
CA PRO A 567 32.60 46.53 42.07
C PRO A 567 33.98 46.02 42.66
N ALA A 568 35.04 46.21 41.85
CA ALA A 568 36.40 46.72 42.19
C ALA A 568 37.45 46.02 43.13
N MET A 569 38.61 45.68 42.50
CA MET A 569 40.01 46.09 42.83
C MET A 569 41.01 45.25 43.69
N LEU A 570 42.32 45.50 43.41
CA LEU A 570 43.61 45.01 43.97
C LEU A 570 44.03 43.56 43.54
N SER A 571 45.22 43.23 43.01
CA SER A 571 46.67 43.56 43.25
C SER A 571 47.33 42.65 44.32
N GLU A 572 48.58 42.14 44.21
CA GLU A 572 49.75 42.44 43.33
C GLU A 572 50.83 41.30 43.27
N ALA A 573 51.70 41.30 42.24
CA ALA A 573 53.08 40.71 42.13
C ALA A 573 53.30 39.15 42.31
N ALA A 574 54.42 38.50 41.91
CA ALA A 574 55.71 38.93 41.31
C ALA A 574 56.48 37.83 40.48
N LEU A 575 57.19 38.27 39.41
CA LEU A 575 58.53 37.86 38.89
C LEU A 575 58.93 36.39 38.54
N TYR A 576 59.27 36.11 37.26
CA TYR A 576 60.67 36.04 36.71
C TYR A 576 60.77 35.70 35.19
N GLN A 577 61.67 36.37 34.45
CA GLN A 577 62.08 36.19 33.02
C GLN A 577 63.25 37.17 32.68
N PRO A 578 63.75 37.42 31.43
CA PRO A 578 63.49 36.85 30.10
C PRO A 578 64.69 35.95 29.67
N PRO A 579 65.54 36.12 28.60
CA PRO A 579 65.61 37.07 27.45
C PRO A 579 64.57 36.76 26.32
N LEU A 580 64.36 37.48 25.18
CA LEU A 580 65.16 38.24 24.17
C LEU A 580 66.03 37.33 23.26
N LEU A 581 66.30 37.58 21.96
CA LEU A 581 66.14 38.71 21.00
C LEU A 581 65.53 38.18 19.66
N ALA A 582 65.08 38.95 18.63
CA ALA A 582 64.63 40.34 18.45
C ALA A 582 63.94 40.50 17.05
N THR A 583 63.83 41.73 16.50
CA THR A 583 63.13 42.18 15.25
C THR A 583 63.96 43.32 14.57
N PRO A 584 63.57 44.14 13.53
CA PRO A 584 62.27 44.35 12.82
C PRO A 584 62.33 44.71 11.28
N ARG A 585 61.21 45.26 10.73
CA ARG A 585 61.03 46.29 9.64
C ARG A 585 60.40 45.95 8.26
N THR A 586 59.70 46.97 7.74
CA THR A 586 58.97 47.12 6.45
C THR A 586 59.08 48.59 5.96
N PRO A 587 58.94 48.89 4.65
CA PRO A 587 58.03 49.97 4.19
C PRO A 587 57.32 49.73 2.83
N GLN A 588 56.59 50.72 2.30
CA GLN A 588 55.68 50.66 1.11
C GLN A 588 56.23 51.38 -0.19
N PRO A 589 55.43 52.05 -1.06
CA PRO A 589 55.20 51.69 -2.49
C PRO A 589 55.75 52.75 -3.50
N PRO A 590 55.46 52.73 -4.84
CA PRO A 590 54.26 53.45 -5.39
C PRO A 590 53.75 53.11 -6.84
N HIS A 591 52.65 53.79 -7.26
CA HIS A 591 52.23 54.22 -8.63
C HIS A 591 51.49 53.30 -9.67
N SER A 592 50.90 53.99 -10.68
CA SER A 592 49.88 53.64 -11.73
C SER A 592 50.35 54.21 -13.12
N PRO A 593 49.66 54.19 -14.32
CA PRO A 593 48.20 54.13 -14.62
C PRO A 593 47.73 53.42 -15.96
N HIS A 594 46.50 53.74 -16.41
CA HIS A 594 45.72 53.35 -17.63
C HIS A 594 46.21 53.99 -18.98
N PRO A 595 45.75 53.64 -20.23
CA PRO A 595 44.33 53.60 -20.70
C PRO A 595 43.90 52.63 -21.88
N THR A 596 42.73 52.92 -22.48
CA THR A 596 41.84 52.21 -23.49
C THR A 596 42.18 52.57 -24.98
N PRO A 597 41.38 52.38 -26.10
CA PRO A 597 39.93 51.97 -26.29
C PRO A 597 39.43 51.22 -27.59
N THR A 598 38.15 50.75 -27.59
CA THR A 598 37.14 50.65 -28.71
C THR A 598 37.42 49.82 -30.01
N LEU A 599 36.49 49.45 -30.93
CA LEU A 599 35.03 49.66 -31.19
C LEU A 599 34.37 48.37 -31.83
N ALA A 600 33.12 48.39 -32.35
CA ALA A 600 32.32 47.22 -32.82
C ALA A 600 31.55 47.45 -34.15
N TYR A 601 30.87 46.44 -34.76
CA TYR A 601 29.63 46.53 -35.59
C TYR A 601 28.95 45.15 -35.95
N TYR A 602 27.73 45.13 -36.54
CA TYR A 602 26.75 44.01 -36.77
C TYR A 602 25.76 44.37 -37.94
N PRO A 603 24.67 43.62 -38.34
CA PRO A 603 24.22 42.21 -38.20
C PRO A 603 24.06 41.48 -39.60
N PRO A 604 22.92 41.17 -40.33
CA PRO A 604 21.46 40.98 -40.09
C PRO A 604 20.70 39.75 -40.76
N GLN A 605 19.80 39.08 -40.01
CA GLN A 605 18.38 38.65 -40.32
C GLN A 605 17.91 37.58 -41.38
N HIS A 606 16.81 36.86 -40.98
CA HIS A 606 15.72 36.15 -41.73
C HIS A 606 15.67 34.59 -41.84
N HIS A 607 14.44 34.03 -42.04
CA HIS A 607 13.95 32.62 -41.79
C HIS A 607 12.80 32.25 -42.81
N PRO A 608 11.91 31.20 -42.71
CA PRO A 608 11.73 30.03 -41.79
C PRO A 608 11.25 28.65 -42.43
N ALA A 609 10.90 27.64 -41.58
CA ALA A 609 9.92 26.51 -41.79
C ALA A 609 10.26 25.36 -42.80
N GLN A 610 9.55 24.20 -42.97
CA GLN A 610 8.41 23.49 -42.30
C GLN A 610 8.35 21.96 -42.71
N LEU A 611 7.69 21.04 -41.98
CA LEU A 611 7.21 19.69 -42.47
C LEU A 611 6.28 18.91 -41.47
N TYR A 612 5.73 17.72 -41.82
CA TYR A 612 4.64 17.02 -41.08
C TYR A 612 4.64 15.44 -41.17
N MET A 613 3.97 14.77 -40.19
CA MET A 613 3.41 13.38 -40.16
C MET A 613 4.24 12.08 -39.86
N ASN A 614 3.82 11.34 -38.79
CA ASN A 614 3.89 9.86 -38.48
C ASN A 614 5.27 9.10 -38.44
N MET A 615 5.49 8.01 -37.67
CA MET A 615 4.63 7.14 -36.81
C MET A 615 5.45 6.34 -35.73
N ASN A 616 4.83 6.08 -34.55
CA ASN A 616 4.99 4.93 -33.60
C ASN A 616 6.19 4.70 -32.61
N MET A 617 5.81 4.27 -31.38
CA MET A 617 6.47 3.46 -30.31
C MET A 617 7.60 3.94 -29.33
N ASN A 618 7.29 3.81 -28.02
CA ASN A 618 8.07 3.45 -26.80
C ASN A 618 9.50 4.01 -26.50
N TYR A 619 9.64 4.82 -25.42
CA TYR A 619 10.06 4.35 -24.07
C TYR A 619 9.87 5.44 -22.98
N THR A 620 10.49 5.29 -21.80
CA THR A 620 10.12 5.91 -20.50
C THR A 620 10.69 7.30 -20.16
N ALA A 621 9.99 7.97 -19.22
CA ALA A 621 10.44 9.00 -18.25
C ALA A 621 10.64 10.45 -18.72
N TYR A 622 9.87 11.38 -18.15
CA TYR A 622 10.36 12.42 -17.21
C TYR A 622 9.18 13.05 -16.43
N TYR A 623 9.45 13.70 -15.31
CA TYR A 623 8.44 14.33 -14.41
C TYR A 623 7.95 15.68 -14.95
N PRO A 624 6.73 16.13 -14.54
CA PRO A 624 6.70 17.32 -13.68
C PRO A 624 5.81 17.15 -12.44
N SER A 625 6.22 17.79 -11.34
CA SER A 625 5.48 17.75 -10.07
C SER A 625 4.26 18.68 -10.08
N PRO A 626 3.12 18.30 -9.47
CA PRO A 626 1.98 19.23 -9.30
C PRO A 626 2.34 20.36 -8.31
N PRO A 627 1.77 21.57 -8.49
CA PRO A 627 2.13 22.74 -7.70
C PRO A 627 1.55 22.73 -6.28
N VAL A 628 2.30 23.31 -5.33
CA VAL A 628 1.81 23.57 -3.97
C VAL A 628 0.88 24.79 -3.98
N SER A 629 -0.36 24.62 -3.52
CA SER A 629 -1.34 25.72 -3.47
C SER A 629 -1.24 26.53 -2.17
N PRO A 630 -1.07 27.86 -2.22
CA PRO A 630 -1.42 28.76 -1.13
C PRO A 630 -2.92 29.08 -1.14
N SER A 631 -3.42 29.71 -0.08
CA SER A 631 -4.85 30.01 0.12
C SER A 631 -5.32 31.30 -0.59
N THR A 632 -6.44 31.18 -1.34
CA THR A 632 -7.47 32.21 -1.65
C THR A 632 -7.05 33.56 -2.26
N MET A 633 -7.40 33.83 -3.54
CA MET A 633 -8.51 34.72 -3.99
C MET A 633 -8.54 34.88 -5.55
N SER A 634 -9.60 35.49 -6.11
CA SER A 634 -10.16 35.30 -7.48
C SER A 634 -9.55 36.10 -8.68
N TYR A 635 -9.75 35.58 -9.92
CA TYR A 635 -10.15 36.24 -11.21
C TYR A 635 -9.42 35.83 -12.54
N PHE A 636 -10.15 35.07 -13.39
CA PHE A 636 -10.29 35.07 -14.89
C PHE A 636 -9.13 35.03 -15.94
N ALA A 637 -9.46 34.36 -17.08
CA ALA A 637 -8.94 34.45 -18.48
C ALA A 637 -7.84 33.48 -18.98
N SER A 638 -7.68 33.34 -20.32
CA SER A 638 -7.14 32.13 -21.02
C SER A 638 -6.16 32.42 -22.22
N PRO A 639 -5.89 31.56 -23.27
CA PRO A 639 -4.53 31.06 -23.63
C PRO A 639 -4.17 31.30 -25.15
N PRO A 640 -3.49 30.44 -26.00
CA PRO A 640 -2.54 29.29 -25.86
C PRO A 640 -1.31 29.22 -26.88
N GLY A 641 -0.46 28.15 -26.83
CA GLY A 641 0.34 27.57 -27.96
C GLY A 641 1.90 27.59 -27.89
N SER A 642 2.74 26.93 -28.75
CA SER A 642 2.62 25.67 -29.57
C SER A 642 3.89 25.33 -30.45
N VAL A 643 4.40 24.06 -30.43
CA VAL A 643 5.25 23.28 -31.43
C VAL A 643 6.61 23.85 -31.99
N ALA A 644 7.77 23.15 -32.18
CA ALA A 644 8.26 21.92 -32.93
C ALA A 644 8.67 22.16 -34.43
N LEU A 645 9.62 21.48 -35.13
CA LEU A 645 10.50 20.29 -34.93
C LEU A 645 11.67 20.16 -36.00
N ALA A 646 12.65 19.23 -35.84
CA ALA A 646 13.64 18.64 -36.82
C ALA A 646 14.84 19.49 -37.35
N ALA A 647 15.91 19.04 -38.06
CA ALA A 647 16.41 17.78 -38.72
C ALA A 647 17.98 17.88 -38.98
N GLN A 648 18.83 17.04 -39.65
CA GLN A 648 18.89 15.66 -40.24
C GLN A 648 20.36 15.26 -40.72
N GLN A 649 20.65 13.97 -41.00
CA GLN A 649 21.66 13.39 -41.97
C GLN A 649 23.22 13.41 -41.71
N PRO A 650 24.09 12.61 -42.42
CA PRO A 650 24.06 11.12 -42.62
C PRO A 650 25.46 10.37 -42.69
N HIS A 651 25.42 9.04 -42.98
CA HIS A 651 26.48 8.13 -43.53
C HIS A 651 27.68 7.59 -42.68
N ALA A 652 27.74 6.25 -42.51
CA ALA A 652 28.82 5.33 -42.96
C ALA A 652 28.49 3.84 -42.58
N GLN A 653 29.22 2.84 -43.10
CA GLN A 653 28.89 1.40 -42.98
C GLN A 653 29.93 0.54 -42.23
N GLY A 654 29.47 -0.56 -41.61
CA GLY A 654 30.29 -1.68 -41.13
C GLY A 654 29.44 -2.89 -40.70
N HIS A 655 29.86 -4.11 -41.03
CA HIS A 655 29.31 -5.38 -40.49
C HIS A 655 30.15 -5.82 -39.26
N VAL A 656 29.78 -6.74 -38.36
CA VAL A 656 29.28 -8.13 -38.54
C VAL A 656 28.48 -8.59 -37.28
N ALA A 657 27.77 -9.71 -37.41
CA ALA A 657 27.25 -10.62 -36.37
C ALA A 657 25.88 -10.30 -35.72
N SER A 658 24.98 -11.29 -35.79
CA SER A 658 23.62 -11.27 -35.24
C SER A 658 23.52 -12.05 -33.91
N PRO A 659 22.77 -11.56 -32.90
CA PRO A 659 22.35 -12.38 -31.75
C PRO A 659 21.24 -13.38 -32.11
N MET A 660 21.14 -14.48 -31.37
CA MET A 660 20.09 -15.50 -31.53
C MET A 660 18.79 -15.16 -30.79
N MET A 661 17.69 -15.83 -31.20
CA MET A 661 16.42 -15.84 -30.47
C MET A 661 16.52 -16.62 -29.13
N PRO A 662 15.63 -16.33 -28.14
CA PRO A 662 15.59 -17.08 -26.88
C PRO A 662 15.15 -18.55 -27.08
N GLN A 663 15.66 -19.44 -26.24
CA GLN A 663 15.32 -20.87 -26.27
C GLN A 663 14.20 -21.24 -25.29
N HIS A 664 13.48 -22.32 -25.59
CA HIS A 664 12.47 -22.92 -24.72
C HIS A 664 13.14 -23.80 -23.66
N GLY A 665 12.70 -23.68 -22.41
CA GLY A 665 13.04 -24.62 -21.34
C GLY A 665 12.24 -25.93 -21.44
N ALA A 666 12.71 -27.00 -20.81
CA ALA A 666 12.09 -28.33 -20.91
C ALA A 666 11.78 -28.92 -19.52
N LEU A 667 10.70 -29.69 -19.42
CA LEU A 667 10.19 -30.18 -18.13
C LEU A 667 10.54 -31.66 -17.91
N VAL A 668 10.92 -32.01 -16.67
CA VAL A 668 11.17 -33.40 -16.25
C VAL A 668 10.31 -33.73 -15.03
N ARG A 669 9.54 -34.82 -15.10
CA ARG A 669 8.79 -35.37 -13.97
C ARG A 669 9.64 -36.40 -13.23
N MET A 670 9.76 -36.21 -11.93
CA MET A 670 10.48 -37.07 -10.99
C MET A 670 9.45 -37.77 -10.10
N GLN A 671 9.49 -39.10 -10.05
CA GLN A 671 8.53 -39.94 -9.32
C GLN A 671 9.26 -40.88 -8.35
N GLY A 672 8.63 -41.22 -7.23
CA GLY A 672 9.20 -42.09 -6.18
C GLY A 672 9.94 -41.34 -5.07
N LEU A 673 9.73 -40.02 -4.95
CA LEU A 673 10.37 -39.20 -3.93
C LEU A 673 9.93 -39.60 -2.52
N PRO A 674 10.86 -39.70 -1.54
CA PRO A 674 10.53 -39.83 -0.13
C PRO A 674 9.62 -38.68 0.33
N TYR A 675 8.55 -38.96 1.08
CA TYR A 675 7.59 -37.93 1.52
C TYR A 675 8.21 -36.82 2.39
N ASN A 676 9.37 -37.06 3.01
CA ASN A 676 10.13 -36.03 3.74
C ASN A 676 11.05 -35.18 2.85
N ALA A 677 11.44 -35.65 1.66
CA ALA A 677 12.39 -34.95 0.78
C ALA A 677 11.87 -33.56 0.36
N GLY A 678 12.78 -32.57 0.36
CA GLY A 678 12.52 -31.19 -0.05
C GLY A 678 13.28 -30.78 -1.31
N VAL A 679 13.04 -29.54 -1.75
CA VAL A 679 13.72 -28.95 -2.92
C VAL A 679 15.24 -29.08 -2.84
N LYS A 680 15.84 -28.89 -1.65
CA LYS A 680 17.29 -29.04 -1.44
C LYS A 680 17.81 -30.43 -1.81
N ASP A 681 17.04 -31.48 -1.53
CA ASP A 681 17.45 -32.87 -1.80
C ASP A 681 17.37 -33.18 -3.30
N ILE A 682 16.37 -32.63 -3.99
CA ILE A 682 16.19 -32.72 -5.44
C ILE A 682 17.29 -31.95 -6.19
N LEU A 683 17.61 -30.72 -5.76
CA LEU A 683 18.75 -29.96 -6.29
C LEU A 683 20.10 -30.68 -6.07
N SER A 684 20.24 -31.40 -4.95
CA SER A 684 21.42 -32.22 -4.66
C SER A 684 21.49 -33.47 -5.55
N PHE A 685 20.34 -34.09 -5.87
CA PHE A 685 20.24 -35.21 -6.80
C PHE A 685 20.66 -34.82 -8.24
N PHE A 686 20.26 -33.63 -8.69
CA PHE A 686 20.63 -33.05 -9.98
C PHE A 686 21.89 -32.16 -9.93
N GLN A 687 22.74 -32.32 -8.93
CA GLN A 687 24.00 -31.57 -8.83
C GLN A 687 24.83 -31.76 -10.12
N GLY A 688 25.22 -30.63 -10.73
CA GLY A 688 25.84 -30.54 -12.06
C GLY A 688 25.00 -29.78 -13.09
N TYR A 689 23.66 -29.80 -12.97
CA TYR A 689 22.75 -29.25 -13.99
C TYR A 689 22.35 -27.78 -13.81
N GLN A 690 22.98 -27.07 -12.86
CA GLN A 690 22.77 -25.63 -12.56
C GLN A 690 21.30 -25.18 -12.33
N LEU A 691 20.46 -26.11 -11.89
CA LEU A 691 19.06 -25.83 -11.54
C LEU A 691 18.96 -24.86 -10.35
N GLN A 692 18.00 -23.93 -10.44
CA GLN A 692 17.68 -22.97 -9.38
C GLN A 692 16.53 -23.49 -8.48
N PRO A 693 16.36 -22.99 -7.24
CA PRO A 693 15.36 -23.54 -6.31
C PRO A 693 13.90 -23.31 -6.71
N ASP A 694 13.62 -22.30 -7.54
CA ASP A 694 12.33 -22.01 -8.16
C ASP A 694 12.00 -22.96 -9.34
N ALA A 695 13.02 -23.60 -9.93
CA ALA A 695 12.84 -24.58 -11.00
C ALA A 695 12.33 -25.97 -10.52
N VAL A 696 12.03 -26.14 -9.24
CA VAL A 696 11.58 -27.42 -8.64
C VAL A 696 10.22 -27.28 -7.96
N LEU A 697 9.18 -27.79 -8.62
CA LEU A 697 7.81 -27.81 -8.12
C LEU A 697 7.49 -29.17 -7.48
N LEU A 698 7.40 -29.21 -6.14
CA LEU A 698 6.89 -30.38 -5.41
C LEU A 698 5.38 -30.52 -5.61
N LEU A 699 4.91 -31.73 -5.95
CA LEU A 699 3.49 -32.00 -6.13
C LEU A 699 2.83 -32.53 -4.85
N TYR A 700 1.56 -32.18 -4.67
CA TYR A 700 0.72 -32.52 -3.53
C TYR A 700 -0.59 -33.13 -4.03
N ASN A 701 -1.19 -34.02 -3.24
CA ASN A 701 -2.49 -34.62 -3.52
C ASN A 701 -3.64 -33.73 -2.99
N PHE A 702 -4.87 -34.10 -3.31
CA PHE A 702 -6.08 -33.37 -2.89
C PHE A 702 -6.32 -33.31 -1.37
N SER A 703 -5.55 -34.06 -0.56
CA SER A 703 -5.55 -33.96 0.92
C SER A 703 -4.35 -33.19 1.49
N GLY A 704 -3.60 -32.46 0.65
CA GLY A 704 -2.50 -31.58 1.06
C GLY A 704 -1.21 -32.31 1.44
N GLN A 705 -1.12 -33.63 1.20
CA GLN A 705 0.08 -34.42 1.44
C GLN A 705 0.93 -34.49 0.16
N ARG A 706 2.26 -34.56 0.27
CA ARG A 706 3.15 -34.70 -0.90
C ARG A 706 2.81 -35.97 -1.67
N SER A 707 2.73 -35.90 -2.99
CA SER A 707 2.34 -37.05 -3.83
C SER A 707 3.46 -38.08 -4.07
N GLY A 708 4.69 -37.80 -3.61
CA GLY A 708 5.88 -38.56 -4.00
C GLY A 708 6.41 -38.18 -5.39
N GLU A 709 5.97 -37.05 -5.94
CA GLU A 709 6.39 -36.54 -7.25
C GLU A 709 6.83 -35.07 -7.22
N ALA A 710 7.64 -34.69 -8.22
CA ALA A 710 8.00 -33.32 -8.51
C ALA A 710 8.11 -33.07 -10.02
N LEU A 711 7.99 -31.81 -10.42
CA LEU A 711 8.30 -31.32 -11.76
C LEU A 711 9.55 -30.43 -11.66
N ILE A 712 10.49 -30.61 -12.59
CA ILE A 712 11.77 -29.89 -12.62
C ILE A 712 11.93 -29.24 -14.00
N THR A 713 12.11 -27.93 -14.03
CA THR A 713 12.33 -27.16 -15.26
C THR A 713 13.83 -27.05 -15.56
N PHE A 714 14.26 -27.65 -16.66
CA PHE A 714 15.64 -27.62 -17.14
C PHE A 714 15.84 -26.48 -18.15
N PRO A 715 17.04 -25.85 -18.18
CA PRO A 715 17.33 -24.70 -19.05
C PRO A 715 17.36 -25.04 -20.55
N SER A 716 17.45 -26.32 -20.92
CA SER A 716 17.28 -26.79 -22.30
C SER A 716 16.82 -28.24 -22.35
N GLU A 717 16.16 -28.64 -23.45
CA GLU A 717 15.74 -30.03 -23.66
C GLU A 717 16.91 -31.02 -23.68
N GLU A 718 18.07 -30.63 -24.20
CA GLU A 718 19.26 -31.47 -24.20
C GLU A 718 19.74 -31.75 -22.76
N SER A 719 19.69 -30.74 -21.88
CA SER A 719 20.03 -30.91 -20.47
C SER A 719 19.00 -31.77 -19.72
N ALA A 720 17.70 -31.66 -20.05
CA ALA A 720 16.65 -32.52 -19.52
C ALA A 720 16.87 -33.99 -19.92
N ARG A 721 17.03 -34.27 -21.22
CA ARG A 721 17.25 -35.62 -21.76
C ARG A 721 18.52 -36.26 -21.18
N ARG A 722 19.60 -35.49 -21.02
CA ARG A 722 20.85 -35.97 -20.40
C ARG A 722 20.69 -36.26 -18.91
N ALA A 723 20.01 -35.39 -18.15
CA ALA A 723 19.73 -35.62 -16.73
C ALA A 723 18.87 -36.89 -16.51
N VAL A 724 17.89 -37.14 -17.37
CA VAL A 724 17.11 -38.39 -17.33
C VAL A 724 18.00 -39.59 -17.63
N ALA A 725 18.80 -39.56 -18.70
CA ALA A 725 19.69 -40.67 -19.07
C ALA A 725 20.73 -41.00 -17.97
N GLU A 726 21.31 -40.00 -17.32
CA GLU A 726 22.33 -40.17 -16.28
C GLU A 726 21.77 -40.53 -14.90
N ARG A 727 20.57 -40.05 -14.54
CA ARG A 727 20.06 -40.13 -13.15
C ARG A 727 18.85 -41.04 -12.95
N ALA A 728 18.18 -41.54 -14.00
CA ALA A 728 16.93 -42.33 -13.89
C ALA A 728 17.05 -43.71 -13.20
N ASN A 729 18.25 -44.12 -12.77
CA ASN A 729 18.47 -45.34 -11.97
C ASN A 729 19.26 -45.08 -10.68
N HIS A 730 19.43 -43.82 -10.26
CA HIS A 730 20.05 -43.49 -8.99
C HIS A 730 19.00 -43.36 -7.87
N PRO A 731 19.21 -44.00 -6.71
CA PRO A 731 18.27 -43.87 -5.59
C PRO A 731 18.47 -42.56 -4.83
N LEU A 732 17.39 -41.91 -4.44
CA LEU A 732 17.41 -40.79 -3.49
C LEU A 732 16.99 -41.33 -2.11
N SER A 733 17.86 -41.16 -1.11
CA SER A 733 17.65 -41.66 0.26
C SER A 733 17.26 -43.14 0.35
N GLY A 734 17.75 -43.96 -0.59
CA GLY A 734 17.49 -45.40 -0.68
C GLY A 734 16.25 -45.81 -1.47
N LEU A 735 15.41 -44.88 -1.93
CA LEU A 735 14.28 -45.19 -2.81
C LEU A 735 14.66 -45.03 -4.29
N PRO A 736 14.24 -45.95 -5.19
CA PRO A 736 14.48 -45.82 -6.63
C PRO A 736 13.65 -44.67 -7.20
N ILE A 737 14.33 -43.69 -7.81
CA ILE A 737 13.68 -42.55 -8.48
C ILE A 737 13.49 -42.87 -9.96
N ARG A 738 12.26 -42.66 -10.46
CA ARG A 738 11.96 -42.67 -11.89
C ARG A 738 11.94 -41.25 -12.43
N LEU A 739 12.64 -41.02 -13.53
CA LEU A 739 12.60 -39.75 -14.25
C LEU A 739 11.96 -39.92 -15.63
N LEU A 740 11.19 -38.93 -16.06
CA LEU A 740 10.52 -38.87 -17.36
C LEU A 740 10.65 -37.45 -17.92
N VAL A 741 11.13 -37.30 -19.16
CA VAL A 741 11.03 -36.00 -19.86
C VAL A 741 9.57 -35.81 -20.26
N CYS A 742 9.01 -34.66 -19.93
CA CYS A 742 7.75 -34.18 -20.46
C CYS A 742 8.08 -33.30 -21.68
N CYS A 743 8.04 -33.91 -22.86
CA CYS A 743 7.93 -33.16 -24.11
C CYS A 743 6.53 -32.54 -24.20
N ASP A 744 6.42 -31.40 -24.90
CA ASP A 744 5.13 -30.86 -25.39
C ASP A 744 4.50 -31.78 -26.45
#